data_AF-B0DBU3-F1
#
_entry.id   AF-B0DBU3-F1
#
_cell.length_a   1.000
_cell.length_b   1.000
_cell.length_c   1.000
_cell.angle_alpha   90.00
_cell.angle_beta   90.00
_cell.angle_gamma   90.00
#
_symmetry.space_group_name_H-M   'P 1'
#
loop_
_entity.id
_entity.type
_entity.pdbx_description
1 polymer ?
#
loop_
_entity_poly.entity_id
_entity_poly.type
_entity_poly.pdbx_seq_one_letter_code
_entity_poly.pdbx_strand_id
1 'polypeptide(L)'
;MVKSTRVLDDLQETIAALFDQAQSSIANHKKNCVTLYKLHVKAAAITKPSKAGGTGVKPIGERAFGDVFIDMISRILPVKKGSATADRIVKYVGAYVQFINEKGAFLFFWAEDNFTTRFVARLLQWLIQGFVAKNKNIRYRCIHFVAEMILHIGEVDEDMYSMLRDNLMDRLSDKEPLIRSHAVAALSKLVGTEDPDEVEEGEKSILEILLDVVSSDSAAEVRRTALLNIPLSSATLDAILSRTRDVDPLTRKIVYAGVLQTRLSHPRQLTIAQREQVVKDGLGDREPGVRVAAGKLVASWFDIVLAETDKAEEATWEGDDGGVMKGLIRFLALFDVVGPGETIAVDAMTSIFVTRPDLPTVFTFPDAYWKNLTPESIVLARVFVEHCISVKNETLLEAAALPVVTAFAFHMQESYNLLLEALEDLNEADEDEVLEEELAKREAILGELLRVTLKLDYGDEIGRRKVFTVVKDMLGHPKLPPGLIQNCFDVLKEIMPSERDLIRIVVEIIVDLREGDDDGEDDDNQVDHDDPDTTLSTIRKERSLRRTKGREEMSAEERIDADAKDIRCLLLCIAMLERVDGSFEDNSTLEGILADLIIPSVKRKELAMREKALISLGLCCLIAKNMALSSFQLFVSQAQNASTELKLQVIRVIFDLLFMYDQDFFGHSEDIVRAKRIIDFLLQTLEAEESPAVQVILCTGFCKLLLAGIITDPNVLTCLALMYVSPTTVDNQELRQCLSYFFPVYAYASSANQSYIQSIFIPAFDFVSRTYDEIEEGQEMISPYQFGLLLIDWTNPQRTAEMYDIPSFFSIKLG
;
A
#
# COMPACT_ATOMS: atom_id res chain seq x y z
N MET A 1 -68.78 -31.87 14.38
CA MET A 1 -68.20 -32.03 13.03
C MET A 1 -68.53 -30.90 12.05
N VAL A 2 -69.77 -30.42 11.93
CA VAL A 2 -70.18 -29.40 10.91
C VAL A 2 -69.51 -28.02 11.04
N LYS A 3 -69.23 -27.53 12.26
CA LYS A 3 -68.50 -26.24 12.47
C LYS A 3 -67.00 -26.32 12.18
N SER A 4 -66.41 -27.52 12.12
CA SER A 4 -64.97 -27.72 11.97
C SER A 4 -64.54 -27.73 10.50
N THR A 5 -65.42 -28.15 9.57
CA THR A 5 -65.14 -28.18 8.12
C THR A 5 -65.18 -26.79 7.47
N ARG A 6 -66.02 -25.88 7.97
CA ARG A 6 -66.14 -24.51 7.43
C ARG A 6 -64.85 -23.70 7.48
N VAL A 7 -63.99 -23.97 8.47
CA VAL A 7 -62.66 -23.33 8.57
C VAL A 7 -61.77 -23.71 7.37
N LEU A 8 -61.87 -24.94 6.88
CA LEU A 8 -61.08 -25.40 5.73
C LEU A 8 -61.62 -24.82 4.41
N ASP A 9 -62.93 -24.65 4.30
CA ASP A 9 -63.59 -24.10 3.11
C ASP A 9 -63.21 -22.62 2.89
N ASP A 10 -63.02 -21.85 3.96
CA ASP A 10 -62.70 -20.42 3.91
C ASP A 10 -61.17 -20.11 3.86
N LEU A 11 -60.30 -21.14 3.86
CA LEU A 11 -58.83 -20.97 3.91
C LEU A 11 -58.30 -20.17 2.71
N GLN A 12 -58.72 -20.54 1.50
CA GLN A 12 -58.22 -19.93 0.25
C GLN A 12 -58.49 -18.43 0.22
N GLU A 13 -59.74 -18.03 0.50
CA GLU A 13 -60.15 -16.62 0.46
C GLU A 13 -59.46 -15.81 1.57
N THR A 14 -59.40 -16.36 2.78
CA THR A 14 -58.81 -15.66 3.92
C THR A 14 -57.31 -15.47 3.77
N ILE A 15 -56.57 -16.50 3.34
CA ILE A 15 -55.12 -16.42 3.13
C ILE A 15 -54.81 -15.49 1.94
N ALA A 16 -55.57 -15.58 0.84
CA ALA A 16 -55.38 -14.69 -0.31
C ALA A 16 -55.55 -13.21 0.07
N ALA A 17 -56.57 -12.88 0.89
CA ALA A 17 -56.78 -11.52 1.37
C ALA A 17 -55.62 -11.00 2.25
N LEU A 18 -55.00 -11.86 3.06
CA LEU A 18 -53.83 -11.50 3.88
C LEU A 18 -52.58 -11.27 3.02
N PHE A 19 -52.35 -12.10 2.00
CA PHE A 19 -51.27 -11.91 1.04
C PHE A 19 -51.47 -10.64 0.20
N ASP A 20 -52.69 -10.35 -0.23
CA ASP A 20 -53.01 -9.12 -0.97
C ASP A 20 -52.70 -7.85 -0.15
N GLN A 21 -53.08 -7.86 1.14
CA GLN A 21 -52.70 -6.79 2.06
C GLN A 21 -51.18 -6.71 2.26
N ALA A 22 -50.49 -7.85 2.36
CA ALA A 22 -49.06 -7.91 2.62
C ALA A 22 -48.19 -7.42 1.43
N GLN A 23 -48.63 -7.64 0.18
CA GLN A 23 -47.92 -7.11 -1.00
C GLN A 23 -48.02 -5.59 -1.13
N SER A 24 -49.06 -4.98 -0.57
CA SER A 24 -49.29 -3.53 -0.66
C SER A 24 -48.36 -2.73 0.26
N SER A 25 -48.10 -3.21 1.48
CA SER A 25 -47.33 -2.48 2.50
C SER A 25 -46.75 -3.40 3.58
N ILE A 26 -45.54 -3.09 4.04
CA ILE A 26 -44.86 -3.78 5.16
C ILE A 26 -45.55 -3.46 6.50
N ALA A 27 -46.24 -2.32 6.63
CA ALA A 27 -46.81 -1.87 7.90
C ALA A 27 -47.84 -2.84 8.50
N ASN A 28 -48.55 -3.59 7.65
CA ASN A 28 -49.57 -4.53 8.07
C ASN A 28 -49.03 -5.95 8.35
N HIS A 29 -47.74 -6.22 8.09
CA HIS A 29 -47.18 -7.57 8.19
C HIS A 29 -47.40 -8.18 9.59
N LYS A 30 -47.07 -7.46 10.66
CA LYS A 30 -47.25 -7.94 12.04
C LYS A 30 -48.71 -8.33 12.35
N LYS A 31 -49.67 -7.48 11.96
CA LYS A 31 -51.11 -7.74 12.15
C LYS A 31 -51.57 -8.95 11.33
N ASN A 32 -51.07 -9.06 10.10
CA ASN A 32 -51.39 -10.16 9.20
C ASN A 32 -50.80 -11.48 9.71
N CYS A 33 -49.57 -11.50 10.25
CA CYS A 33 -48.97 -12.68 10.90
C CYS A 33 -49.82 -13.18 12.07
N VAL A 34 -50.29 -12.28 12.95
CA VAL A 34 -51.17 -12.65 14.07
C VAL A 34 -52.48 -13.29 13.58
N THR A 35 -53.07 -12.72 12.53
CA THR A 35 -54.33 -13.21 11.95
C THR A 35 -54.13 -14.57 11.28
N LEU A 36 -53.04 -14.69 10.50
CA LEU A 36 -52.67 -15.93 9.82
C LEU A 36 -52.34 -17.05 10.81
N TYR A 37 -51.65 -16.75 11.91
CA TYR A 37 -51.36 -17.72 12.96
C TYR A 37 -52.63 -18.24 13.64
N LYS A 38 -53.58 -17.35 13.98
CA LYS A 38 -54.88 -17.78 14.54
C LYS A 38 -55.65 -18.71 13.58
N LEU A 39 -55.55 -18.47 12.28
CA LEU A 39 -56.14 -19.34 11.27
C LEU A 39 -55.40 -20.69 11.20
N HIS A 40 -54.07 -20.67 11.20
CA HIS A 40 -53.22 -21.85 11.18
C HIS A 40 -53.48 -22.77 12.39
N VAL A 41 -53.53 -22.22 13.61
CA VAL A 41 -53.87 -22.97 14.84
C VAL A 41 -55.25 -23.64 14.73
N LYS A 42 -56.25 -22.92 14.22
CA LYS A 42 -57.61 -23.48 14.01
C LYS A 42 -57.61 -24.60 12.97
N ALA A 43 -56.84 -24.46 11.89
CA ALA A 43 -56.70 -25.48 10.87
C ALA A 43 -55.97 -26.71 11.41
N ALA A 44 -54.87 -26.53 12.14
CA ALA A 44 -54.06 -27.60 12.71
C ALA A 44 -54.86 -28.49 13.68
N ALA A 45 -55.83 -27.93 14.41
CA ALA A 45 -56.72 -28.68 15.29
C ALA A 45 -57.64 -29.69 14.55
N ILE A 46 -57.70 -29.65 13.21
CA ILE A 46 -58.59 -30.50 12.40
C ILE A 46 -57.82 -31.72 11.91
N THR A 47 -58.15 -32.88 12.47
CA THR A 47 -57.50 -34.15 12.15
C THR A 47 -58.49 -35.26 11.80
N LYS A 48 -58.02 -36.33 11.15
CA LYS A 48 -58.80 -37.55 10.87
C LYS A 48 -58.09 -38.80 11.41
N PRO A 49 -58.82 -39.80 11.93
CA PRO A 49 -58.21 -41.06 12.35
C PRO A 49 -57.62 -41.80 11.14
N SER A 50 -56.41 -42.37 11.28
CA SER A 50 -55.81 -43.21 10.24
C SER A 50 -56.58 -44.53 10.10
N LYS A 51 -56.74 -45.05 8.87
CA LYS A 51 -57.51 -46.29 8.64
C LYS A 51 -56.67 -47.53 8.98
N ALA A 52 -57.30 -48.42 9.74
CA ALA A 52 -56.95 -49.80 10.12
C ALA A 52 -55.73 -50.00 11.05
N GLY A 53 -55.98 -49.96 12.37
CA GLY A 53 -55.20 -50.72 13.37
C GLY A 53 -54.11 -49.99 14.15
N GLY A 54 -53.75 -48.75 13.78
CA GLY A 54 -52.76 -47.94 14.52
C GLY A 54 -53.39 -46.71 15.18
N THR A 55 -52.83 -46.27 16.31
CA THR A 55 -53.20 -45.06 17.08
C THR A 55 -52.89 -43.72 16.39
N GLY A 56 -52.50 -43.74 15.10
CA GLY A 56 -52.06 -42.56 14.36
C GLY A 56 -53.20 -41.63 13.89
N VAL A 57 -52.98 -40.33 14.04
CA VAL A 57 -53.89 -39.25 13.64
C VAL A 57 -53.33 -38.55 12.39
N LYS A 58 -54.16 -38.36 11.34
CA LYS A 58 -53.76 -37.63 10.11
C LYS A 58 -54.09 -36.13 10.23
N PRO A 59 -53.09 -35.23 10.13
CA PRO A 59 -53.29 -33.78 10.24
C PRO A 59 -53.80 -33.18 8.92
N ILE A 60 -55.09 -33.35 8.63
CA ILE A 60 -55.68 -32.89 7.36
C ILE A 60 -55.76 -31.37 7.23
N GLY A 61 -55.93 -30.65 8.35
CA GLY A 61 -56.04 -29.19 8.32
C GLY A 61 -54.67 -28.50 8.18
N GLU A 62 -53.61 -29.04 8.80
CA GLU A 62 -52.23 -28.59 8.55
C GLU A 62 -51.88 -28.72 7.05
N ARG A 63 -52.24 -29.86 6.45
CA ARG A 63 -51.98 -30.10 5.03
C ARG A 63 -52.71 -29.08 4.14
N ALA A 64 -54.01 -28.87 4.39
CA ALA A 64 -54.82 -27.93 3.63
C ALA A 64 -54.32 -26.49 3.76
N PHE A 65 -53.95 -26.05 4.97
CA PHE A 65 -53.35 -24.73 5.18
C PHE A 65 -52.05 -24.58 4.38
N GLY A 66 -51.16 -25.58 4.46
CA GLY A 66 -49.91 -25.59 3.72
C GLY A 66 -50.09 -25.58 2.20
N ASP A 67 -51.09 -26.29 1.66
CA ASP A 67 -51.40 -26.29 0.23
C ASP A 67 -51.77 -24.88 -0.26
N VAL A 68 -52.65 -24.19 0.47
CA VAL A 68 -53.08 -22.81 0.13
C VAL A 68 -51.93 -21.82 0.27
N PHE A 69 -51.13 -21.94 1.33
CA PHE A 69 -49.98 -21.06 1.56
C PHE A 69 -48.93 -21.20 0.44
N ILE A 70 -48.62 -22.43 0.05
CA ILE A 70 -47.72 -22.74 -1.07
C ILE A 70 -48.31 -22.23 -2.41
N ASP A 71 -49.62 -22.37 -2.64
CA ASP A 71 -50.28 -21.79 -3.83
C ASP A 71 -50.05 -20.28 -3.92
N MET A 72 -50.17 -19.55 -2.81
CA MET A 72 -49.91 -18.11 -2.79
C MET A 72 -48.46 -17.76 -3.15
N ILE A 73 -47.49 -18.48 -2.57
CA ILE A 73 -46.06 -18.26 -2.85
C ILE A 73 -45.70 -18.63 -4.29
N SER A 74 -46.29 -19.70 -4.84
CA SER A 74 -46.01 -20.19 -6.19
C SER A 74 -46.24 -19.14 -7.29
N ARG A 75 -47.22 -18.24 -7.08
CA ARG A 75 -47.56 -17.13 -8.01
C ARG A 75 -46.45 -16.10 -8.12
N ILE A 76 -45.54 -16.07 -7.15
CA ILE A 76 -44.47 -15.06 -7.03
C ILE A 76 -43.15 -15.60 -7.58
N LEU A 77 -42.97 -16.93 -7.59
CA LEU A 77 -41.75 -17.56 -8.12
C LEU A 77 -41.35 -17.13 -9.54
N PRO A 78 -42.25 -16.95 -10.52
CA PRO A 78 -41.83 -16.51 -11.86
C PRO A 78 -41.53 -15.00 -11.95
N VAL A 79 -41.80 -14.21 -10.90
CA VAL A 79 -41.65 -12.76 -10.91
C VAL A 79 -40.17 -12.37 -10.83
N LYS A 80 -39.73 -11.54 -11.77
CA LYS A 80 -38.35 -11.03 -11.88
C LYS A 80 -37.93 -10.21 -10.65
N LYS A 81 -36.62 -10.06 -10.45
CA LYS A 81 -36.02 -9.10 -9.48
C LYS A 81 -36.56 -7.67 -9.74
N GLY A 82 -36.72 -6.89 -8.69
CA GLY A 82 -37.11 -5.47 -8.75
C GLY A 82 -38.61 -5.21 -8.59
N SER A 83 -39.42 -6.26 -8.45
CA SER A 83 -40.83 -6.12 -8.09
C SER A 83 -40.97 -5.93 -6.58
N ALA A 84 -41.27 -4.69 -6.16
CA ALA A 84 -41.47 -4.36 -4.75
C ALA A 84 -42.61 -5.18 -4.10
N THR A 85 -43.66 -5.54 -4.86
CA THR A 85 -44.76 -6.38 -4.37
C THR A 85 -44.27 -7.80 -4.06
N ALA A 86 -43.51 -8.41 -4.96
CA ALA A 86 -42.91 -9.72 -4.73
C ALA A 86 -41.93 -9.71 -3.55
N ASP A 87 -41.06 -8.70 -3.46
CA ASP A 87 -40.07 -8.58 -2.38
C ASP A 87 -40.73 -8.40 -1.01
N ARG A 88 -41.87 -7.67 -0.94
CA ARG A 88 -42.67 -7.57 0.30
C ARG A 88 -43.28 -8.90 0.71
N ILE A 89 -43.70 -9.75 -0.24
CA ILE A 89 -44.22 -11.06 0.13
C ILE A 89 -43.09 -11.98 0.63
N VAL A 90 -41.90 -11.92 0.04
CA VAL A 90 -40.73 -12.64 0.59
C VAL A 90 -40.52 -12.28 2.06
N LYS A 91 -40.47 -10.98 2.37
CA LYS A 91 -40.38 -10.49 3.76
C LYS A 91 -41.56 -10.92 4.63
N TYR A 92 -42.78 -10.91 4.10
CA TYR A 92 -43.96 -11.34 4.84
C TYR A 92 -43.89 -12.83 5.23
N VAL A 93 -43.42 -13.68 4.32
CA VAL A 93 -43.24 -15.11 4.56
C VAL A 93 -42.17 -15.34 5.63
N GLY A 94 -41.00 -14.68 5.52
CA GLY A 94 -39.96 -14.74 6.55
C GLY A 94 -40.46 -14.26 7.92
N ALA A 95 -41.15 -13.12 7.96
CA ALA A 95 -41.76 -12.59 9.18
C ALA A 95 -42.84 -13.51 9.77
N TYR A 96 -43.55 -14.26 8.93
CA TYR A 96 -44.51 -15.26 9.40
C TYR A 96 -43.81 -16.46 10.01
N VAL A 97 -42.77 -16.99 9.37
CA VAL A 97 -41.94 -18.09 9.89
C VAL A 97 -41.31 -17.74 11.24
N GLN A 98 -40.77 -16.53 11.36
CA GLN A 98 -40.31 -15.99 12.64
C GLN A 98 -41.43 -15.99 13.70
N PHE A 99 -42.58 -15.40 13.36
CA PHE A 99 -43.69 -15.26 14.29
C PHE A 99 -44.22 -16.60 14.81
N ILE A 100 -44.34 -17.62 13.94
CA ILE A 100 -44.87 -18.93 14.33
C ILE A 100 -43.89 -19.70 15.21
N ASN A 101 -42.58 -19.59 14.98
CA ASN A 101 -41.58 -20.25 15.80
C ASN A 101 -41.45 -19.60 17.19
N GLU A 102 -41.47 -18.26 17.28
CA GLU A 102 -41.52 -17.55 18.56
C GLU A 102 -42.77 -17.93 19.39
N LYS A 103 -43.92 -18.16 18.73
CA LYS A 103 -45.15 -18.59 19.39
C LYS A 103 -45.18 -20.07 19.73
N GLY A 104 -44.58 -20.92 18.90
CA GLY A 104 -44.45 -22.36 19.13
C GLY A 104 -43.60 -22.65 20.37
N ALA A 105 -42.43 -22.02 20.47
CA ALA A 105 -41.52 -22.16 21.60
C ALA A 105 -42.17 -21.77 22.95
N PHE A 106 -43.05 -20.75 22.95
CA PHE A 106 -43.74 -20.31 24.17
C PHE A 106 -44.85 -21.27 24.63
N LEU A 107 -45.47 -22.02 23.72
CA LEU A 107 -46.71 -22.77 24.02
C LEU A 107 -46.46 -24.24 24.37
N PHE A 108 -45.30 -24.82 23.99
CA PHE A 108 -45.03 -26.26 24.10
C PHE A 108 -43.58 -26.55 24.54
N PHE A 109 -43.27 -26.37 25.82
CA PHE A 109 -41.94 -26.64 26.40
C PHE A 109 -41.56 -28.13 26.46
N TRP A 110 -42.46 -29.06 26.05
CA TRP A 110 -42.31 -30.51 26.26
C TRP A 110 -42.63 -31.36 25.02
N ALA A 111 -42.77 -30.76 23.83
CA ALA A 111 -43.07 -31.51 22.59
C ALA A 111 -42.06 -31.19 21.48
N GLU A 112 -41.20 -32.17 21.16
CA GLU A 112 -40.18 -32.08 20.10
C GLU A 112 -40.78 -31.90 18.69
N ASP A 113 -42.01 -32.36 18.46
CA ASP A 113 -42.72 -32.21 17.17
C ASP A 113 -44.06 -31.46 17.34
N ASN A 114 -44.22 -30.33 16.65
CA ASN A 114 -45.45 -29.55 16.63
C ASN A 114 -45.83 -29.13 15.20
N PHE A 115 -47.03 -28.56 15.01
CA PHE A 115 -47.49 -28.21 13.65
C PHE A 115 -46.64 -27.12 12.99
N THR A 116 -45.92 -26.31 13.77
CA THR A 116 -45.01 -25.27 13.28
C THR A 116 -43.77 -25.89 12.65
N THR A 117 -43.08 -26.80 13.35
CA THR A 117 -41.87 -27.46 12.83
C THR A 117 -42.19 -28.24 11.56
N ARG A 118 -43.30 -28.99 11.53
CA ARG A 118 -43.78 -29.70 10.31
C ARG A 118 -44.11 -28.76 9.15
N PHE A 119 -44.70 -27.60 9.42
CA PHE A 119 -45.03 -26.62 8.39
C PHE A 119 -43.76 -26.00 7.78
N VAL A 120 -42.79 -25.61 8.62
CA VAL A 120 -41.52 -25.04 8.16
C VAL A 120 -40.72 -26.06 7.36
N ALA A 121 -40.58 -27.29 7.86
CA ALA A 121 -39.89 -28.37 7.15
C ALA A 121 -40.53 -28.64 5.76
N ARG A 122 -41.87 -28.70 5.71
CA ARG A 122 -42.60 -28.86 4.45
C ARG A 122 -42.38 -27.71 3.48
N LEU A 123 -42.37 -26.47 3.97
CA LEU A 123 -42.17 -25.27 3.16
C LEU A 123 -40.73 -25.23 2.61
N LEU A 124 -39.73 -25.50 3.45
CA LEU A 124 -38.32 -25.59 3.04
C LEU A 124 -38.12 -26.66 1.97
N GLN A 125 -38.62 -27.88 2.20
CA GLN A 125 -38.50 -28.97 1.22
C GLN A 125 -39.13 -28.63 -0.13
N TRP A 126 -40.24 -27.89 -0.13
CA TRP A 126 -40.87 -27.44 -1.38
C TRP A 126 -40.07 -26.33 -2.08
N LEU A 127 -39.51 -25.38 -1.32
CA LEU A 127 -38.68 -24.30 -1.89
C LEU A 127 -37.37 -24.84 -2.47
N ILE A 128 -36.72 -25.79 -1.79
CA ILE A 128 -35.45 -26.43 -2.21
C ILE A 128 -35.61 -27.10 -3.58
N GLN A 129 -36.75 -27.75 -3.87
CA GLN A 129 -37.02 -28.32 -5.20
C GLN A 129 -36.93 -27.27 -6.32
N GLY A 130 -37.21 -26.01 -6.03
CA GLY A 130 -37.10 -24.91 -6.98
C GLY A 130 -35.66 -24.44 -7.25
N PHE A 131 -34.67 -24.85 -6.46
CA PHE A 131 -33.26 -24.43 -6.62
C PHE A 131 -32.65 -24.94 -7.92
N VAL A 132 -33.14 -26.06 -8.46
CA VAL A 132 -32.67 -26.66 -9.72
C VAL A 132 -33.58 -26.35 -10.91
N ALA A 133 -34.54 -25.42 -10.76
CA ALA A 133 -35.45 -25.06 -11.84
C ALA A 133 -34.73 -24.51 -13.07
N LYS A 134 -35.25 -24.82 -14.27
CA LYS A 134 -34.74 -24.27 -15.53
C LYS A 134 -34.92 -22.75 -15.62
N ASN A 135 -35.98 -22.22 -15.02
CA ASN A 135 -36.25 -20.79 -14.99
C ASN A 135 -35.46 -20.11 -13.87
N LYS A 136 -34.55 -19.21 -14.23
CA LYS A 136 -33.72 -18.48 -13.26
C LYS A 136 -34.50 -17.63 -12.26
N ASN A 137 -35.68 -17.12 -12.61
CA ASN A 137 -36.49 -16.34 -11.67
C ASN A 137 -37.04 -17.24 -10.56
N ILE A 138 -37.39 -18.48 -10.89
CA ILE A 138 -37.87 -19.47 -9.91
C ILE A 138 -36.74 -19.81 -8.95
N ARG A 139 -35.55 -20.15 -9.47
CA ARG A 139 -34.36 -20.41 -8.64
C ARG A 139 -34.06 -19.25 -7.70
N TYR A 140 -33.99 -18.04 -8.26
CA TYR A 140 -33.77 -16.81 -7.51
C TYR A 140 -34.80 -16.62 -6.39
N ARG A 141 -36.10 -16.71 -6.70
CA ARG A 141 -37.17 -16.49 -5.72
C ARG A 141 -37.16 -17.56 -4.64
N CYS A 142 -36.94 -18.83 -4.98
CA CYS A 142 -36.84 -19.90 -3.99
C CYS A 142 -35.69 -19.67 -3.01
N ILE A 143 -34.48 -19.36 -3.50
CA ILE A 143 -33.34 -19.05 -2.61
C ILE A 143 -33.62 -17.78 -1.80
N HIS A 144 -34.22 -16.75 -2.40
CA HIS A 144 -34.54 -15.52 -1.67
C HIS A 144 -35.54 -15.77 -0.52
N PHE A 145 -36.56 -16.62 -0.71
CA PHE A 145 -37.42 -17.06 0.39
C PHE A 145 -36.63 -17.81 1.47
N VAL A 146 -35.77 -18.75 1.08
CA VAL A 146 -34.94 -19.51 2.03
C VAL A 146 -34.01 -18.59 2.81
N ALA A 147 -33.31 -17.66 2.14
CA ALA A 147 -32.40 -16.69 2.76
C ALA A 147 -33.10 -15.78 3.77
N GLU A 148 -34.35 -15.39 3.52
CA GLU A 148 -35.16 -14.60 4.46
C GLU A 148 -35.64 -15.45 5.65
N MET A 149 -35.91 -16.74 5.44
CA MET A 149 -36.43 -17.64 6.47
C MET A 149 -35.36 -18.22 7.38
N ILE A 150 -34.12 -18.37 6.91
CA ILE A 150 -33.09 -19.25 7.49
C ILE A 150 -32.77 -18.96 8.96
N LEU A 151 -32.72 -17.69 9.37
CA LEU A 151 -32.48 -17.28 10.76
C LEU A 151 -33.63 -17.60 11.72
N HIS A 152 -34.76 -18.04 11.19
CA HIS A 152 -36.03 -18.15 11.89
C HIS A 152 -36.69 -19.52 11.71
N ILE A 153 -36.00 -20.50 11.14
CA ILE A 153 -36.58 -21.83 10.85
C ILE A 153 -36.89 -22.65 12.10
N GLY A 154 -36.27 -22.33 13.24
CA GLY A 154 -36.41 -23.08 14.48
C GLY A 154 -35.56 -24.35 14.49
N GLU A 155 -35.89 -25.31 15.35
CA GLU A 155 -35.24 -26.63 15.36
C GLU A 155 -35.63 -27.40 14.09
N VAL A 156 -34.62 -27.88 13.38
CA VAL A 156 -34.73 -28.76 12.20
C VAL A 156 -33.95 -30.04 12.49
N ASP A 157 -34.38 -31.15 11.90
CA ASP A 157 -33.63 -32.40 11.99
C ASP A 157 -32.36 -32.37 11.10
N GLU A 158 -31.43 -33.27 11.39
CA GLU A 158 -30.13 -33.34 10.68
C GLU A 158 -30.28 -33.58 9.18
N ASP A 159 -31.27 -34.39 8.77
CA ASP A 159 -31.56 -34.66 7.36
C ASP A 159 -31.98 -33.38 6.62
N MET A 160 -32.84 -32.56 7.22
CA MET A 160 -33.27 -31.28 6.64
C MET A 160 -32.13 -30.25 6.65
N TYR A 161 -31.32 -30.20 7.71
CA TYR A 161 -30.15 -29.33 7.78
C TYR A 161 -29.16 -29.66 6.67
N SER A 162 -28.77 -30.93 6.54
CA SER A 162 -27.85 -31.42 5.51
C SER A 162 -28.40 -31.14 4.11
N MET A 163 -29.68 -31.43 3.87
CA MET A 163 -30.33 -31.11 2.60
C MET A 163 -30.29 -29.61 2.28
N LEU A 164 -30.55 -28.75 3.27
CA LEU A 164 -30.51 -27.30 3.09
C LEU A 164 -29.08 -26.82 2.79
N ARG A 165 -28.10 -27.27 3.56
CA ARG A 165 -26.67 -26.97 3.41
C ARG A 165 -26.18 -27.32 2.00
N ASP A 166 -26.34 -28.58 1.60
CA ASP A 166 -25.81 -29.09 0.33
C ASP A 166 -26.47 -28.39 -0.87
N ASN A 167 -27.80 -28.20 -0.81
CA ASN A 167 -28.51 -27.50 -1.88
C ASN A 167 -28.13 -26.02 -1.97
N LEU A 168 -27.77 -25.37 -0.86
CA LEU A 168 -27.26 -24.00 -0.91
C LEU A 168 -25.82 -23.95 -1.43
N MET A 169 -24.96 -24.88 -1.05
CA MET A 169 -23.59 -25.00 -1.59
C MET A 169 -23.60 -25.19 -3.10
N ASP A 170 -24.47 -26.07 -3.62
CA ASP A 170 -24.69 -26.27 -5.05
C ASP A 170 -25.09 -24.99 -5.80
N ARG A 171 -25.65 -23.99 -5.11
CA ARG A 171 -26.07 -22.71 -5.70
C ARG A 171 -24.98 -21.65 -5.69
N LEU A 172 -23.86 -21.87 -5.00
CA LEU A 172 -22.68 -21.02 -5.12
C LEU A 172 -22.06 -21.06 -6.52
N SER A 173 -22.30 -22.13 -7.28
CA SER A 173 -21.85 -22.28 -8.67
C SER A 173 -22.95 -21.99 -9.71
N ASP A 174 -24.04 -21.29 -9.34
CA ASP A 174 -25.08 -20.93 -10.30
C ASP A 174 -24.55 -19.93 -11.37
N LYS A 175 -25.00 -20.10 -12.62
CA LYS A 175 -24.64 -19.23 -13.75
C LYS A 175 -25.02 -17.76 -13.52
N GLU A 176 -26.05 -17.50 -12.71
CA GLU A 176 -26.52 -16.14 -12.45
C GLU A 176 -25.94 -15.61 -11.13
N PRO A 177 -25.12 -14.54 -11.16
CA PRO A 177 -24.48 -13.97 -9.96
C PRO A 177 -25.44 -13.64 -8.81
N LEU A 178 -26.64 -13.15 -9.14
CA LEU A 178 -27.66 -12.83 -8.14
C LEU A 178 -28.07 -14.03 -7.28
N ILE A 179 -28.12 -15.22 -7.88
CA ILE A 179 -28.49 -16.46 -7.21
C ILE A 179 -27.36 -16.86 -6.27
N ARG A 180 -26.11 -16.82 -6.75
CA ARG A 180 -24.90 -17.04 -5.94
C ARG A 180 -24.84 -16.10 -4.74
N SER A 181 -25.13 -14.80 -4.94
CA SER A 181 -25.19 -13.80 -3.87
C SER A 181 -26.23 -14.16 -2.78
N HIS A 182 -27.43 -14.63 -3.14
CA HIS A 182 -28.41 -15.03 -2.12
C HIS A 182 -28.05 -16.37 -1.45
N ALA A 183 -27.39 -17.28 -2.17
CA ALA A 183 -26.86 -18.52 -1.59
C ALA A 183 -25.78 -18.21 -0.54
N VAL A 184 -24.84 -17.30 -0.86
CA VAL A 184 -23.87 -16.76 0.10
C VAL A 184 -24.56 -16.15 1.32
N ALA A 185 -25.56 -15.28 1.10
CA ALA A 185 -26.29 -14.64 2.19
C ALA A 185 -26.99 -15.67 3.10
N ALA A 186 -27.58 -16.71 2.53
CA ALA A 186 -28.19 -17.80 3.29
C ALA A 186 -27.15 -18.63 4.04
N LEU A 187 -26.13 -19.16 3.35
CA LEU A 187 -25.06 -19.98 3.94
C LEU A 187 -24.33 -19.26 5.07
N SER A 188 -24.11 -17.96 4.94
CA SER A 188 -23.46 -17.16 5.98
C SER A 188 -24.17 -17.22 7.35
N LYS A 189 -25.47 -17.55 7.37
CA LYS A 189 -26.26 -17.70 8.61
C LYS A 189 -26.09 -19.07 9.27
N LEU A 190 -25.49 -20.03 8.57
CA LEU A 190 -25.17 -21.37 9.05
C LEU A 190 -23.69 -21.50 9.47
N VAL A 191 -22.88 -20.46 9.28
CA VAL A 191 -21.46 -20.47 9.72
C VAL A 191 -21.38 -20.73 11.23
N GLY A 192 -20.55 -21.71 11.61
CA GLY A 192 -20.33 -22.11 13.01
C GLY A 192 -21.43 -22.99 13.60
N THR A 193 -22.37 -23.47 12.78
CA THR A 193 -23.39 -24.46 13.20
C THR A 193 -23.04 -25.90 12.81
N GLU A 194 -21.97 -26.11 12.04
CA GLU A 194 -21.47 -27.44 11.67
C GLU A 194 -20.79 -28.11 12.87
N ASP A 195 -21.07 -29.39 13.11
CA ASP A 195 -20.33 -30.20 14.08
C ASP A 195 -18.95 -30.57 13.50
N PRO A 196 -17.83 -30.17 14.12
CA PRO A 196 -16.50 -30.53 13.66
C PRO A 196 -16.26 -32.04 13.52
N ASP A 197 -16.99 -32.86 14.29
CA ASP A 197 -16.86 -34.33 14.25
C ASP A 197 -17.65 -34.96 13.07
N GLU A 198 -18.53 -34.20 12.41
CA GLU A 198 -19.35 -34.64 11.28
C GLU A 198 -18.81 -34.20 9.90
N VAL A 199 -17.82 -33.30 9.87
CA VAL A 199 -17.15 -32.90 8.62
C VAL A 199 -16.19 -34.01 8.19
N GLU A 200 -16.43 -34.64 7.04
CA GLU A 200 -15.56 -35.70 6.53
C GLU A 200 -14.13 -35.19 6.28
N GLU A 201 -13.13 -36.07 6.46
CA GLU A 201 -11.72 -35.71 6.25
C GLU A 201 -11.49 -35.26 4.78
N GLY A 202 -11.32 -33.95 4.58
CA GLY A 202 -11.15 -33.32 3.26
C GLY A 202 -12.34 -32.50 2.77
N GLU A 203 -13.46 -32.47 3.49
CA GLU A 203 -14.58 -31.57 3.22
C GLU A 203 -14.31 -30.17 3.79
N LYS A 204 -14.68 -29.13 3.03
CA LYS A 204 -14.53 -27.74 3.47
C LYS A 204 -15.72 -27.32 4.32
N SER A 205 -15.44 -26.62 5.43
CA SER A 205 -16.47 -25.93 6.21
C SER A 205 -17.16 -24.83 5.40
N ILE A 206 -18.36 -24.43 5.82
CA ILE A 206 -19.08 -23.30 5.22
C ILE A 206 -18.22 -22.03 5.28
N LEU A 207 -17.45 -21.81 6.35
CA LEU A 207 -16.59 -20.64 6.46
C LEU A 207 -15.49 -20.66 5.39
N GLU A 208 -14.78 -21.77 5.21
CA GLU A 208 -13.74 -21.93 4.20
C GLU A 208 -14.30 -21.72 2.78
N ILE A 209 -15.48 -22.26 2.50
CA ILE A 209 -16.16 -22.07 1.21
C ILE A 209 -16.49 -20.57 1.00
N LEU A 210 -16.96 -19.86 2.02
CA LEU A 210 -17.23 -18.44 1.90
C LEU A 210 -15.95 -17.60 1.71
N LEU A 211 -14.83 -18.02 2.31
CA LEU A 211 -13.52 -17.40 2.07
C LEU A 211 -13.03 -17.63 0.63
N ASP A 212 -13.27 -18.82 0.08
CA ASP A 212 -13.02 -19.10 -1.35
C ASP A 212 -13.87 -18.18 -2.24
N VAL A 213 -15.15 -18.00 -1.91
CA VAL A 213 -16.06 -17.11 -2.66
C VAL A 213 -15.59 -15.66 -2.63
N VAL A 214 -15.17 -15.14 -1.47
CA VAL A 214 -14.59 -13.78 -1.39
C VAL A 214 -13.38 -13.63 -2.30
N SER A 215 -12.56 -14.67 -2.39
CA SER A 215 -11.27 -14.60 -3.08
C SER A 215 -11.38 -14.82 -4.58
N SER A 216 -12.29 -15.71 -5.01
CA SER A 216 -12.30 -16.28 -6.36
C SER A 216 -13.55 -16.03 -7.19
N ASP A 217 -14.67 -15.60 -6.59
CA ASP A 217 -15.92 -15.43 -7.35
C ASP A 217 -15.76 -14.36 -8.43
N SER A 218 -16.14 -14.68 -9.67
CA SER A 218 -16.00 -13.77 -10.82
C SER A 218 -16.82 -12.48 -10.71
N ALA A 219 -17.95 -12.50 -9.99
CA ALA A 219 -18.87 -11.38 -9.90
C ALA A 219 -18.65 -10.57 -8.61
N ALA A 220 -18.33 -9.28 -8.77
CA ALA A 220 -18.08 -8.39 -7.64
C ALA A 220 -19.27 -8.30 -6.66
N GLU A 221 -20.52 -8.40 -7.12
CA GLU A 221 -21.68 -8.38 -6.21
C GLU A 221 -21.73 -9.58 -5.25
N VAL A 222 -21.21 -10.74 -5.68
CA VAL A 222 -21.17 -11.94 -4.84
C VAL A 222 -20.06 -11.79 -3.81
N ARG A 223 -18.86 -11.37 -4.23
CA ARG A 223 -17.73 -11.07 -3.32
C ARG A 223 -18.12 -10.04 -2.25
N ARG A 224 -18.80 -8.96 -2.63
CA ARG A 224 -19.33 -7.96 -1.68
C ARG A 224 -20.34 -8.55 -0.71
N THR A 225 -21.23 -9.43 -1.18
CA THR A 225 -22.21 -10.09 -0.30
C THR A 225 -21.50 -10.97 0.72
N ALA A 226 -20.47 -11.72 0.30
CA ALA A 226 -19.68 -12.57 1.19
C ALA A 226 -18.92 -11.73 2.22
N LEU A 227 -18.19 -10.69 1.80
CA LEU A 227 -17.52 -9.72 2.69
C LEU A 227 -18.47 -9.14 3.74
N LEU A 228 -19.69 -8.80 3.32
CA LEU A 228 -20.67 -8.21 4.22
C LEU A 228 -21.24 -9.19 5.26
N ASN A 229 -21.11 -10.51 5.06
CA ASN A 229 -21.71 -11.50 5.96
C ASN A 229 -20.71 -12.40 6.69
N ILE A 230 -19.46 -12.50 6.24
CA ILE A 230 -18.41 -13.25 6.95
C ILE A 230 -18.08 -12.54 8.28
N PRO A 231 -17.90 -13.30 9.38
CA PRO A 231 -17.52 -12.73 10.67
C PRO A 231 -16.13 -12.09 10.58
N LEU A 232 -15.89 -11.02 11.35
CA LEU A 232 -14.55 -10.43 11.47
C LEU A 232 -13.80 -11.14 12.60
N SER A 233 -12.85 -12.00 12.24
CA SER A 233 -11.96 -12.73 13.16
C SER A 233 -10.56 -12.91 12.55
N SER A 234 -9.58 -13.32 13.35
CA SER A 234 -8.22 -13.61 12.88
C SER A 234 -8.19 -14.57 11.69
N ALA A 235 -9.03 -15.62 11.69
CA ALA A 235 -9.14 -16.61 10.61
C ALA A 235 -9.66 -16.04 9.28
N THR A 236 -10.35 -14.91 9.30
CA THR A 236 -11.00 -14.30 8.12
C THR A 236 -10.31 -13.03 7.64
N LEU A 237 -9.43 -12.47 8.48
CA LEU A 237 -8.92 -11.12 8.32
C LEU A 237 -8.10 -10.98 7.04
N ASP A 238 -7.23 -11.93 6.74
CA ASP A 238 -6.39 -11.88 5.54
C ASP A 238 -7.22 -11.93 4.25
N ALA A 239 -8.27 -12.76 4.22
CA ALA A 239 -9.17 -12.82 3.07
C ALA A 239 -9.93 -11.49 2.88
N ILE A 240 -10.40 -10.87 3.98
CA ILE A 240 -11.06 -9.56 3.95
C ILE A 240 -10.10 -8.47 3.50
N LEU A 241 -8.89 -8.41 4.08
CA LEU A 241 -7.88 -7.41 3.75
C LEU A 241 -7.37 -7.58 2.33
N SER A 242 -7.28 -8.80 1.78
CA SER A 242 -6.94 -9.00 0.36
C SER A 242 -7.89 -8.23 -0.60
N ARG A 243 -9.11 -7.90 -0.15
CA ARG A 243 -10.10 -7.18 -0.94
C ARG A 243 -9.96 -5.66 -0.85
N THR A 244 -9.01 -5.11 -0.08
CA THR A 244 -8.58 -3.71 -0.22
C THR A 244 -8.03 -3.44 -1.62
N ARG A 245 -7.60 -4.48 -2.35
CA ARG A 245 -7.08 -4.43 -3.73
C ARG A 245 -7.96 -5.14 -4.75
N ASP A 246 -9.25 -5.32 -4.46
CA ASP A 246 -10.19 -5.93 -5.40
C ASP A 246 -10.28 -5.15 -6.73
N VAL A 247 -10.48 -5.85 -7.85
CA VAL A 247 -10.63 -5.22 -9.18
C VAL A 247 -11.81 -4.23 -9.26
N ASP A 248 -12.86 -4.45 -8.46
CA ASP A 248 -14.05 -3.60 -8.42
C ASP A 248 -13.93 -2.51 -7.33
N PRO A 249 -13.97 -1.21 -7.70
CA PRO A 249 -13.86 -0.10 -6.74
C PRO A 249 -14.90 -0.11 -5.61
N LEU A 250 -16.13 -0.54 -5.90
CA LEU A 250 -17.18 -0.61 -4.88
C LEU A 250 -16.88 -1.69 -3.84
N THR A 251 -16.24 -2.78 -4.24
CA THR A 251 -15.79 -3.85 -3.33
C THR A 251 -14.70 -3.33 -2.40
N ARG A 252 -13.67 -2.67 -2.95
CA ARG A 252 -12.62 -2.02 -2.15
C ARG A 252 -13.21 -1.05 -1.14
N LYS A 253 -14.11 -0.16 -1.59
CA LYS A 253 -14.81 0.81 -0.72
C LYS A 253 -15.58 0.15 0.43
N ILE A 254 -16.25 -0.98 0.18
CA ILE A 254 -17.03 -1.70 1.20
C ILE A 254 -16.13 -2.27 2.31
N VAL A 255 -14.90 -2.70 1.99
CA VAL A 255 -13.96 -3.17 3.02
C VAL A 255 -13.75 -2.07 4.08
N TYR A 256 -13.49 -0.84 3.65
CA TYR A 256 -13.34 0.29 4.57
C TYR A 256 -14.65 0.66 5.28
N ALA A 257 -15.70 1.01 4.52
CA ALA A 257 -16.89 1.65 5.08
C ALA A 257 -17.95 0.68 5.64
N GLY A 258 -18.02 -0.56 5.14
CA GLY A 258 -19.06 -1.54 5.46
C GLY A 258 -18.57 -2.77 6.23
N VAL A 259 -17.26 -2.94 6.33
CA VAL A 259 -16.64 -4.02 7.13
C VAL A 259 -15.84 -3.40 8.26
N LEU A 260 -14.66 -2.85 7.98
CA LEU A 260 -13.73 -2.36 9.00
C LEU A 260 -14.36 -1.27 9.88
N GLN A 261 -14.92 -0.21 9.31
CA GLN A 261 -15.50 0.89 10.09
C GLN A 261 -16.69 0.45 10.97
N THR A 262 -17.42 -0.60 10.58
CA THR A 262 -18.63 -1.04 11.27
C THR A 262 -18.41 -2.17 12.27
N ARG A 263 -17.35 -2.98 12.09
CA ARG A 263 -17.13 -4.22 12.83
C ARG A 263 -15.82 -4.27 13.58
N LEU A 264 -14.81 -3.51 13.16
CA LEU A 264 -13.53 -3.42 13.86
C LEU A 264 -13.73 -2.52 15.08
N SER A 265 -13.65 -3.08 16.29
CA SER A 265 -13.90 -2.29 17.50
C SER A 265 -12.70 -1.44 17.90
N HIS A 266 -11.48 -1.88 17.59
CA HIS A 266 -10.25 -1.14 17.90
C HIS A 266 -9.17 -1.43 16.83
N PRO A 267 -8.40 -0.43 16.35
CA PRO A 267 -7.35 -0.63 15.34
C PRO A 267 -6.26 -1.65 15.75
N ARG A 268 -5.94 -1.78 17.05
CA ARG A 268 -4.99 -2.79 17.58
C ARG A 268 -5.44 -4.26 17.43
N GLN A 269 -6.66 -4.52 16.94
CA GLN A 269 -7.02 -5.88 16.49
C GLN A 269 -6.29 -6.28 15.21
N LEU A 270 -5.78 -5.30 14.47
CA LEU A 270 -4.90 -5.48 13.32
C LEU A 270 -3.45 -5.42 13.79
N THR A 271 -2.58 -6.20 13.15
CA THR A 271 -1.12 -6.05 13.33
C THR A 271 -0.65 -4.68 12.81
N ILE A 272 0.58 -4.26 13.15
CA ILE A 272 1.18 -3.02 12.60
C ILE A 272 1.16 -3.08 11.06
N ALA A 273 1.69 -4.16 10.47
CA ALA A 273 1.72 -4.36 9.02
C ALA A 273 0.32 -4.32 8.37
N GLN A 274 -0.71 -4.88 9.03
CA GLN A 274 -2.08 -4.84 8.52
C GLN A 274 -2.68 -3.42 8.58
N ARG A 275 -2.41 -2.64 9.63
CA ARG A 275 -2.83 -1.23 9.71
C ARG A 275 -2.19 -0.41 8.60
N GLU A 276 -0.89 -0.60 8.40
CA GLU A 276 -0.11 0.05 7.36
C GLU A 276 -0.60 -0.32 5.96
N GLN A 277 -0.87 -1.60 5.71
CA GLN A 277 -1.47 -2.06 4.45
C GLN A 277 -2.84 -1.40 4.19
N VAL A 278 -3.72 -1.37 5.20
CA VAL A 278 -5.06 -0.77 5.08
C VAL A 278 -4.96 0.71 4.71
N VAL A 279 -4.08 1.46 5.36
CA VAL A 279 -3.85 2.89 5.09
C VAL A 279 -3.24 3.08 3.71
N LYS A 280 -2.17 2.35 3.39
CA LYS A 280 -1.46 2.43 2.11
C LYS A 280 -2.37 2.13 0.92
N ASP A 281 -3.12 1.03 0.98
CA ASP A 281 -4.04 0.63 -0.09
C ASP A 281 -5.21 1.62 -0.21
N GLY A 282 -5.71 2.14 0.91
CA GLY A 282 -6.93 2.94 0.96
C GLY A 282 -6.71 4.40 0.59
N LEU A 283 -5.74 5.05 1.21
CA LEU A 283 -5.38 6.45 0.92
C LEU A 283 -4.66 6.57 -0.42
N GLY A 284 -3.91 5.54 -0.82
CA GLY A 284 -3.24 5.43 -2.13
C GLY A 284 -4.14 4.94 -3.27
N ASP A 285 -5.43 4.68 -3.04
CA ASP A 285 -6.33 4.20 -4.11
C ASP A 285 -6.52 5.27 -5.20
N ARG A 286 -6.60 4.83 -6.47
CA ARG A 286 -6.88 5.72 -7.60
C ARG A 286 -8.30 6.28 -7.57
N GLU A 287 -9.24 5.56 -6.98
CA GLU A 287 -10.66 5.92 -6.92
C GLU A 287 -10.97 6.85 -5.73
N PRO A 288 -11.46 8.09 -5.98
CA PRO A 288 -11.72 9.06 -4.92
C PRO A 288 -12.70 8.55 -3.85
N GLY A 289 -13.68 7.75 -4.26
CA GLY A 289 -14.67 7.19 -3.35
C GLY A 289 -14.10 6.17 -2.35
N VAL A 290 -12.99 5.52 -2.68
CA VAL A 290 -12.27 4.61 -1.79
C VAL A 290 -11.37 5.41 -0.84
N ARG A 291 -10.60 6.39 -1.34
CA ARG A 291 -9.78 7.27 -0.51
C ARG A 291 -10.57 7.96 0.60
N VAL A 292 -11.75 8.49 0.27
CA VAL A 292 -12.65 9.12 1.25
C VAL A 292 -13.15 8.12 2.30
N ALA A 293 -13.42 6.87 1.91
CA ALA A 293 -13.86 5.83 2.86
C ALA A 293 -12.72 5.43 3.81
N ALA A 294 -11.49 5.28 3.28
CA ALA A 294 -10.29 5.01 4.06
C ALA A 294 -9.98 6.16 5.03
N GLY A 295 -10.02 7.42 4.58
CA GLY A 295 -9.79 8.58 5.46
C GLY A 295 -10.80 8.68 6.60
N LYS A 296 -12.07 8.32 6.35
CA LYS A 296 -13.08 8.22 7.42
C LYS A 296 -12.81 7.09 8.41
N LEU A 297 -12.33 5.95 7.94
CA LEU A 297 -11.90 4.86 8.81
C LEU A 297 -10.73 5.30 9.71
N VAL A 298 -9.70 5.92 9.12
CA VAL A 298 -8.54 6.45 9.85
C VAL A 298 -8.96 7.50 10.89
N ALA A 299 -9.85 8.43 10.53
CA ALA A 299 -10.40 9.39 11.49
C ALA A 299 -11.18 8.71 12.63
N SER A 300 -11.89 7.60 12.35
CA SER A 300 -12.57 6.83 13.40
C SER A 300 -11.60 6.06 14.30
N TRP A 301 -10.44 5.62 13.79
CA TRP A 301 -9.39 5.05 14.63
C TRP A 301 -8.83 6.08 15.60
N PHE A 302 -8.63 7.32 15.14
CA PHE A 302 -8.23 8.42 16.01
C PHE A 302 -9.29 8.72 17.08
N ASP A 303 -10.59 8.71 16.76
CA ASP A 303 -11.65 8.86 17.78
C ASP A 303 -11.56 7.83 18.89
N ILE A 304 -11.35 6.57 18.51
CA ILE A 304 -11.24 5.46 19.45
C ILE A 304 -10.05 5.71 20.39
N VAL A 305 -8.86 6.00 19.84
CA VAL A 305 -7.64 6.28 20.62
C VAL A 305 -7.79 7.53 21.50
N LEU A 306 -8.42 8.58 20.99
CA LEU A 306 -8.66 9.80 21.74
C LEU A 306 -9.60 9.54 22.92
N ALA A 307 -10.61 8.68 22.77
CA ALA A 307 -11.53 8.32 23.85
C ALA A 307 -10.89 7.47 24.96
N GLU A 308 -9.74 6.82 24.71
CA GLU A 308 -8.94 6.08 25.71
C GLU A 308 -8.11 6.98 26.62
N THR A 309 -8.20 8.31 26.49
CA THR A 309 -7.48 9.25 27.36
C THR A 309 -8.05 9.23 28.79
N ASP A 310 -7.55 8.30 29.61
CA ASP A 310 -7.73 8.34 31.05
C ASP A 310 -7.14 9.64 31.61
N LYS A 311 -7.91 10.32 32.46
CA LYS A 311 -7.56 11.60 33.11
C LYS A 311 -6.40 11.49 34.14
N ALA A 312 -5.67 10.38 34.17
CA ALA A 312 -4.77 10.00 35.26
C ALA A 312 -3.31 9.77 34.84
N GLU A 313 -2.96 9.84 33.55
CA GLU A 313 -1.54 9.92 33.17
C GLU A 313 -1.03 11.33 33.48
N GLU A 314 -0.07 11.42 34.41
CA GLU A 314 0.67 12.65 34.71
C GLU A 314 1.22 13.21 33.39
N ALA A 315 0.76 14.40 33.05
CA ALA A 315 1.12 15.06 31.82
C ALA A 315 2.62 15.38 31.81
N THR A 316 3.36 14.83 30.84
CA THR A 316 4.77 15.21 30.56
C THR A 316 4.89 16.69 30.16
N TRP A 317 3.83 17.26 29.57
CA TRP A 317 3.63 18.70 29.40
C TRP A 317 2.12 19.04 29.44
N GLU A 318 1.79 20.24 29.93
CA GLU A 318 0.44 20.83 29.83
C GLU A 318 0.27 21.44 28.43
N GLY A 319 -0.49 20.77 27.56
CA GLY A 319 -1.04 21.37 26.34
C GLY A 319 -2.40 22.01 26.64
N ASP A 320 -2.67 23.17 26.07
CA ASP A 320 -3.97 23.87 26.16
C ASP A 320 -5.02 23.31 25.18
N ASP A 321 -4.67 22.23 24.48
CA ASP A 321 -5.41 21.59 23.39
C ASP A 321 -6.50 20.60 23.84
N GLY A 322 -6.67 20.40 25.15
CA GLY A 322 -7.63 19.45 25.70
C GLY A 322 -7.29 17.97 25.43
N GLY A 323 -6.03 17.65 25.12
CA GLY A 323 -5.53 16.28 24.92
C GLY A 323 -5.47 15.79 23.47
N VAL A 324 -5.74 16.67 22.49
CA VAL A 324 -5.76 16.32 21.07
C VAL A 324 -4.39 15.84 20.57
N MET A 325 -3.32 16.60 20.80
CA MET A 325 -1.94 16.26 20.43
C MET A 325 -1.52 14.95 21.08
N LYS A 326 -1.84 14.74 22.36
CA LYS A 326 -1.57 13.46 23.05
C LYS A 326 -2.30 12.29 22.38
N GLY A 327 -3.57 12.48 22.01
CA GLY A 327 -4.32 11.51 21.23
C GLY A 327 -3.66 11.20 19.89
N LEU A 328 -3.12 12.22 19.21
CA LEU A 328 -2.47 12.06 17.90
C LEU A 328 -1.10 11.36 18.01
N ILE A 329 -0.34 11.63 19.07
CA ILE A 329 0.90 10.91 19.39
C ILE A 329 0.59 9.43 19.63
N ARG A 330 -0.43 9.12 20.44
CA ARG A 330 -0.88 7.73 20.67
C ARG A 330 -1.42 7.06 19.40
N PHE A 331 -2.04 7.85 18.51
CA PHE A 331 -2.49 7.38 17.21
C PHE A 331 -1.30 7.03 16.30
N LEU A 332 -0.24 7.85 16.30
CA LEU A 332 1.00 7.54 15.57
C LEU A 332 1.68 6.29 16.12
N ALA A 333 1.60 6.03 17.43
CA ALA A 333 2.07 4.79 18.05
C ALA A 333 1.26 3.53 17.62
N LEU A 334 0.27 3.67 16.74
CA LEU A 334 -0.34 2.53 16.04
C LEU A 334 0.51 2.04 14.85
N PHE A 335 1.53 2.77 14.44
CA PHE A 335 2.38 2.52 13.28
C PHE A 335 3.84 2.36 13.70
N ASP A 336 4.66 1.78 12.83
CA ASP A 336 6.12 1.77 13.01
C ASP A 336 6.73 3.08 12.46
N VAL A 337 6.74 4.12 13.30
CA VAL A 337 7.26 5.45 12.94
C VAL A 337 8.79 5.53 12.90
N VAL A 338 9.50 4.53 13.44
CA VAL A 338 10.97 4.45 13.43
C VAL A 338 11.45 3.74 12.16
N GLY A 339 10.73 2.70 11.74
CA GLY A 339 11.02 1.93 10.53
C GLY A 339 10.28 2.42 9.28
N PRO A 340 10.04 1.52 8.31
CA PRO A 340 9.47 1.88 7.00
C PRO A 340 8.00 2.36 7.07
N GLY A 341 7.32 2.15 8.20
CA GLY A 341 5.94 2.57 8.45
C GLY A 341 5.74 4.07 8.60
N GLU A 342 6.81 4.85 8.79
CA GLU A 342 6.80 6.31 8.98
C GLU A 342 6.01 7.04 7.90
N THR A 343 6.30 6.76 6.62
CA THR A 343 5.60 7.36 5.48
C THR A 343 4.08 7.13 5.51
N ILE A 344 3.67 5.95 5.96
CA ILE A 344 2.26 5.55 6.05
C ILE A 344 1.58 6.24 7.24
N ALA A 345 2.31 6.38 8.36
CA ALA A 345 1.85 7.13 9.53
C ALA A 345 1.63 8.62 9.20
N VAL A 346 2.51 9.21 8.40
CA VAL A 346 2.40 10.59 7.89
C VAL A 346 1.20 10.77 6.98
N ASP A 347 0.97 9.84 6.05
CA ASP A 347 -0.22 9.85 5.18
C ASP A 347 -1.50 9.75 6.01
N ALA A 348 -1.51 8.89 7.03
CA ALA A 348 -2.64 8.75 7.95
C ALA A 348 -2.90 10.04 8.75
N MET A 349 -1.84 10.65 9.30
CA MET A 349 -1.91 11.91 10.04
C MET A 349 -2.42 13.06 9.16
N THR A 350 -1.86 13.18 7.95
CA THR A 350 -2.28 14.17 6.95
C THR A 350 -3.75 13.98 6.57
N SER A 351 -4.19 12.73 6.39
CA SER A 351 -5.60 12.39 6.15
C SER A 351 -6.51 12.82 7.30
N ILE A 352 -6.05 12.76 8.56
CA ILE A 352 -6.81 13.27 9.71
C ILE A 352 -6.97 14.79 9.61
N PHE A 353 -5.91 15.54 9.33
CA PHE A 353 -5.98 17.01 9.18
C PHE A 353 -6.91 17.44 8.04
N VAL A 354 -6.88 16.72 6.91
CA VAL A 354 -7.81 16.96 5.79
C VAL A 354 -9.25 16.65 6.17
N THR A 355 -9.47 15.56 6.92
CA THR A 355 -10.82 15.14 7.34
C THR A 355 -11.37 16.01 8.48
N ARG A 356 -10.47 16.63 9.28
CA ARG A 356 -10.78 17.42 10.46
C ARG A 356 -9.90 18.68 10.53
N PRO A 357 -10.21 19.69 9.70
CA PRO A 357 -9.38 20.89 9.57
C PRO A 357 -9.32 21.76 10.84
N ASP A 358 -10.23 21.54 11.79
CA ASP A 358 -10.26 22.27 13.06
C ASP A 358 -9.26 21.72 14.11
N LEU A 359 -8.72 20.50 13.94
CA LEU A 359 -7.80 19.92 14.94
C LEU A 359 -6.46 20.64 15.02
N PRO A 360 -5.78 20.98 13.91
CA PRO A 360 -4.49 21.66 13.99
C PRO A 360 -4.56 23.03 14.66
N THR A 361 -5.73 23.68 14.71
CA THR A 361 -5.87 25.06 15.20
C THR A 361 -5.63 25.21 16.70
N VAL A 362 -5.61 24.11 17.45
CA VAL A 362 -5.40 24.11 18.91
C VAL A 362 -3.99 23.70 19.32
N PHE A 363 -3.08 23.47 18.37
CA PHE A 363 -1.75 22.97 18.70
C PHE A 363 -0.85 24.08 19.24
N THR A 364 -0.13 23.75 20.31
CA THR A 364 0.93 24.57 20.88
C THR A 364 2.14 23.69 21.19
N PHE A 365 3.35 24.14 20.82
CA PHE A 365 4.60 23.39 20.98
C PHE A 365 5.52 24.06 22.01
N PRO A 366 5.20 23.99 23.32
CA PRO A 366 6.00 24.61 24.37
C PRO A 366 7.40 23.99 24.46
N ASP A 367 8.35 24.68 25.10
CA ASP A 367 9.73 24.21 25.31
C ASP A 367 9.81 22.79 25.94
N ALA A 368 8.87 22.46 26.84
CA ALA A 368 8.77 21.13 27.44
C ALA A 368 8.48 19.99 26.43
N TYR A 369 7.81 20.31 25.31
CA TYR A 369 7.54 19.36 24.23
C TYR A 369 8.86 18.92 23.57
N TRP A 370 9.71 19.89 23.24
CA TRP A 370 10.99 19.67 22.55
C TRP A 370 12.05 19.02 23.42
N LYS A 371 11.94 19.14 24.75
CA LYS A 371 12.82 18.45 25.71
C LYS A 371 12.46 16.99 25.92
N ASN A 372 11.23 16.58 25.61
CA ASN A 372 10.72 15.22 25.84
C ASN A 372 10.23 14.61 24.53
N LEU A 373 11.04 14.67 23.48
CA LEU A 373 10.69 14.14 22.17
C LEU A 373 10.64 12.60 22.18
N THR A 374 9.62 12.08 21.51
CA THR A 374 9.53 10.68 21.09
C THR A 374 9.48 10.66 19.56
N PRO A 375 9.72 9.51 18.90
CA PRO A 375 9.58 9.42 17.44
C PRO A 375 8.21 9.91 16.94
N GLU A 376 7.13 9.56 17.63
CA GLU A 376 5.77 9.99 17.29
C GLU A 376 5.57 11.50 17.48
N SER A 377 6.11 12.07 18.56
CA SER A 377 5.91 13.49 18.86
C SER A 377 6.65 14.39 17.86
N ILE A 378 7.84 14.02 17.42
CA ILE A 378 8.54 14.79 16.39
C ILE A 378 7.88 14.65 15.02
N VAL A 379 7.39 13.45 14.66
CA VAL A 379 6.61 13.24 13.43
C VAL A 379 5.35 14.12 13.44
N LEU A 380 4.62 14.20 14.56
CA LEU A 380 3.46 15.10 14.68
C LEU A 380 3.85 16.56 14.42
N ALA A 381 4.95 17.03 15.02
CA ALA A 381 5.43 18.39 14.82
C ALA A 381 5.81 18.66 13.36
N ARG A 382 6.53 17.73 12.71
CA ARG A 382 6.91 17.84 11.30
C ARG A 382 5.68 17.90 10.40
N VAL A 383 4.74 16.95 10.56
CA VAL A 383 3.52 16.90 9.74
C VAL A 383 2.67 18.16 9.94
N PHE A 384 2.60 18.71 11.16
CA PHE A 384 1.95 19.98 11.42
C PHE A 384 2.60 21.15 10.66
N VAL A 385 3.93 21.28 10.73
CA VAL A 385 4.68 22.35 10.02
C VAL A 385 4.47 22.23 8.51
N GLU A 386 4.64 21.04 7.95
CA GLU A 386 4.44 20.78 6.52
C GLU A 386 3.00 21.05 6.08
N HIS A 387 2.02 20.67 6.91
CA HIS A 387 0.61 20.97 6.64
C HIS A 387 0.39 22.47 6.55
N CYS A 388 0.80 23.25 7.55
CA CYS A 388 0.66 24.71 7.57
C CYS A 388 1.28 25.38 6.34
N ILE A 389 2.47 24.94 5.92
CA ILE A 389 3.15 25.43 4.71
C ILE A 389 2.36 25.05 3.45
N SER A 390 1.91 23.79 3.34
CA SER A 390 1.17 23.31 2.16
C SER A 390 -0.15 24.05 1.93
N VAL A 391 -0.85 24.40 3.01
CA VAL A 391 -2.11 25.19 2.94
C VAL A 391 -1.87 26.70 2.96
N LYS A 392 -0.61 27.14 3.05
CA LYS A 392 -0.19 28.56 3.13
C LYS A 392 -0.85 29.31 4.29
N ASN A 393 -0.93 28.69 5.47
CA ASN A 393 -1.52 29.27 6.66
C ASN A 393 -0.45 29.71 7.67
N GLU A 394 0.21 30.83 7.38
CA GLU A 394 1.25 31.41 8.24
C GLU A 394 0.71 31.78 9.63
N THR A 395 -0.54 32.24 9.71
CA THR A 395 -1.16 32.63 11.00
C THR A 395 -1.27 31.46 11.98
N LEU A 396 -1.50 30.25 11.47
CA LEU A 396 -1.56 29.04 12.29
C LEU A 396 -0.15 28.63 12.76
N LEU A 397 0.85 28.76 11.90
CA LEU A 397 2.23 28.46 12.23
C LEU A 397 2.76 29.39 13.32
N GLU A 398 2.48 30.69 13.21
CA GLU A 398 2.82 31.69 14.22
C GLU A 398 2.12 31.43 15.57
N ALA A 399 0.86 31.03 15.54
CA ALA A 399 0.07 30.75 16.74
C ALA A 399 0.56 29.51 17.52
N ALA A 400 1.21 28.56 16.83
CA ALA A 400 1.64 27.29 17.41
C ALA A 400 2.86 27.38 18.36
N ALA A 401 3.42 28.59 18.52
CA ALA A 401 4.55 28.87 19.41
C ALA A 401 5.78 27.98 19.17
N LEU A 402 6.08 27.71 17.90
CA LEU A 402 7.30 26.98 17.52
C LEU A 402 8.57 27.74 17.97
N PRO A 403 9.63 27.03 18.37
CA PRO A 403 10.87 27.65 18.80
C PRO A 403 11.53 28.40 17.64
N VAL A 404 12.16 29.55 17.96
CA VAL A 404 13.03 30.27 17.01
C VAL A 404 14.21 29.39 16.59
N VAL A 405 14.81 29.66 15.42
CA VAL A 405 15.91 28.84 14.85
C VAL A 405 17.03 28.61 15.85
N THR A 406 17.46 29.65 16.59
CA THR A 406 18.50 29.50 17.61
C THR A 406 18.11 28.48 18.69
N ALA A 407 16.88 28.52 19.21
CA ALA A 407 16.39 27.57 20.22
C ALA A 407 16.22 26.16 19.64
N PHE A 408 15.67 26.05 18.43
CA PHE A 408 15.56 24.77 17.72
C PHE A 408 16.93 24.11 17.52
N ALA A 409 17.96 24.90 17.18
CA ALA A 409 19.33 24.40 17.04
C ALA A 409 19.91 23.84 18.35
N PHE A 410 19.50 24.37 19.52
CA PHE A 410 19.88 23.80 20.81
C PHE A 410 19.16 22.47 21.09
N HIS A 411 17.88 22.34 20.76
CA HIS A 411 17.17 21.06 20.87
C HIS A 411 17.77 19.99 19.94
N MET A 412 18.18 20.39 18.74
CA MET A 412 18.88 19.51 17.79
C MET A 412 20.25 19.09 18.34
N GLN A 413 21.01 20.01 18.95
CA GLN A 413 22.27 19.68 19.62
C GLN A 413 22.05 18.70 20.78
N GLU A 414 21.04 18.94 21.63
CA GLU A 414 20.72 18.08 22.77
C GLU A 414 20.35 16.66 22.30
N SER A 415 19.52 16.56 21.25
CA SER A 415 19.17 15.26 20.65
C SER A 415 20.36 14.55 20.03
N TYR A 416 21.28 15.31 19.42
CA TYR A 416 22.54 14.76 18.92
C TYR A 416 23.45 14.25 20.04
N ASN A 417 23.56 14.98 21.16
CA ASN A 417 24.34 14.51 22.31
C ASN A 417 23.75 13.20 22.88
N LEU A 418 22.42 13.08 22.98
CA LEU A 418 21.76 11.85 23.41
C LEU A 418 22.01 10.67 22.44
N LEU A 419 22.13 10.95 21.14
CA LEU A 419 22.53 9.92 20.16
C LEU A 419 23.98 9.47 20.40
N LEU A 420 24.89 10.40 20.71
CA LEU A 420 26.27 10.07 21.03
C LEU A 420 26.37 9.22 22.30
N GLU A 421 25.63 9.58 23.35
CA GLU A 421 25.54 8.78 24.58
C GLU A 421 25.06 7.35 24.27
N ALA A 422 24.00 7.20 23.48
CA ALA A 422 23.50 5.87 23.07
C ALA A 422 24.52 5.08 22.23
N LEU A 423 25.30 5.75 21.38
CA LEU A 423 26.39 5.12 20.62
C LEU A 423 27.52 4.66 21.54
N GLU A 424 27.87 5.44 22.55
CA GLU A 424 28.88 5.08 23.56
C GLU A 424 28.41 3.85 24.36
N ASP A 425 27.19 3.89 24.88
CA ASP A 425 26.59 2.78 25.64
C ASP A 425 26.57 1.47 24.83
N LEU A 426 26.18 1.52 23.55
CA LEU A 426 26.15 0.34 22.69
C LEU A 426 27.56 -0.21 22.40
N ASN A 427 28.59 0.65 22.30
CA ASN A 427 29.97 0.18 22.14
C ASN A 427 30.52 -0.48 23.41
N GLU A 428 30.00 -0.16 24.59
CA GLU A 428 30.44 -0.75 25.86
C GLU A 428 29.76 -2.11 26.15
N ALA A 429 28.55 -2.31 25.63
CA ALA A 429 27.68 -3.42 26.00
C ALA A 429 27.44 -4.50 24.92
N ASP A 430 28.17 -4.46 23.79
CA ASP A 430 28.17 -5.40 22.64
C ASP A 430 26.97 -6.39 22.57
N GLU A 431 26.11 -6.23 21.55
CA GLU A 431 24.93 -7.09 21.25
C GLU A 431 23.74 -6.93 22.24
N ASP A 432 23.39 -5.71 22.63
CA ASP A 432 22.17 -5.42 23.41
C ASP A 432 21.03 -4.88 22.53
N GLU A 433 20.02 -5.73 22.26
CA GLU A 433 18.84 -5.40 21.45
C GLU A 433 18.06 -4.17 21.96
N VAL A 434 18.08 -3.90 23.27
CA VAL A 434 17.35 -2.75 23.86
C VAL A 434 18.09 -1.45 23.54
N LEU A 435 19.42 -1.47 23.60
CA LEU A 435 20.25 -0.32 23.23
C LEU A 435 20.20 -0.06 21.73
N GLU A 436 20.13 -1.11 20.90
CA GLU A 436 19.91 -0.96 19.45
C GLU A 436 18.55 -0.28 19.14
N GLU A 437 17.48 -0.70 19.83
CA GLU A 437 16.16 -0.07 19.68
C GLU A 437 16.17 1.39 20.12
N GLU A 438 16.85 1.70 21.24
CA GLU A 438 17.00 3.07 21.72
C GLU A 438 17.81 3.93 20.74
N LEU A 439 18.92 3.40 20.21
CA LEU A 439 19.73 4.07 19.19
C LEU A 439 18.88 4.39 17.93
N ALA A 440 18.09 3.43 17.47
CA ALA A 440 17.19 3.62 16.32
C ALA A 440 16.15 4.72 16.58
N LYS A 441 15.59 4.79 17.80
CA LYS A 441 14.67 5.88 18.19
C LYS A 441 15.37 7.24 18.19
N ARG A 442 16.59 7.32 18.72
CA ARG A 442 17.38 8.57 18.74
C ARG A 442 17.75 9.01 17.33
N GLU A 443 18.13 8.07 16.46
CA GLU A 443 18.39 8.33 15.04
C GLU A 443 17.13 8.86 14.34
N ALA A 444 15.98 8.21 14.53
CA ALA A 444 14.71 8.66 13.96
C ALA A 444 14.33 10.07 14.43
N ILE A 445 14.46 10.35 15.75
CA ILE A 445 14.16 11.67 16.30
C ILE A 445 15.04 12.75 15.66
N LEU A 446 16.35 12.50 15.57
CA LEU A 446 17.29 13.46 14.99
C LEU A 446 17.05 13.66 13.49
N GLY A 447 16.76 12.58 12.75
CA GLY A 447 16.41 12.63 11.34
C GLY A 447 15.17 13.50 11.07
N GLU A 448 14.15 13.37 11.91
CA GLU A 448 12.92 14.16 11.83
C GLU A 448 13.14 15.63 12.23
N LEU A 449 13.96 15.90 13.25
CA LEU A 449 14.39 17.27 13.59
C LEU A 449 15.10 17.95 12.41
N LEU A 450 16.00 17.24 11.72
CA LEU A 450 16.68 17.75 10.52
C LEU A 450 15.68 18.02 9.37
N ARG A 451 14.62 17.23 9.23
CA ARG A 451 13.56 17.50 8.23
C ARG A 451 12.73 18.75 8.59
N VAL A 452 12.42 18.96 9.87
CA VAL A 452 11.76 20.20 10.34
C VAL A 452 12.65 21.41 10.09
N THR A 453 13.97 21.25 10.25
CA THR A 453 14.98 22.30 10.06
C THR A 453 14.96 22.88 8.63
N LEU A 454 14.59 22.08 7.63
CA LEU A 454 14.39 22.54 6.23
C LEU A 454 13.18 23.46 6.03
N LYS A 455 12.33 23.59 7.04
CA LYS A 455 11.07 24.36 7.00
C LYS A 455 11.11 25.62 7.87
N LEU A 456 12.23 25.89 8.53
CA LEU A 456 12.40 27.05 9.39
C LEU A 456 12.83 28.29 8.61
N ASP A 457 12.56 29.48 9.16
CA ASP A 457 12.97 30.76 8.58
C ASP A 457 14.37 31.18 9.07
N TYR A 458 15.35 31.15 8.16
CA TYR A 458 16.74 31.52 8.42
C TYR A 458 17.04 33.02 8.34
N GLY A 459 16.03 33.89 8.49
CA GLY A 459 16.24 35.31 8.73
C GLY A 459 17.08 35.62 9.98
N ASP A 460 17.09 34.72 10.97
CA ASP A 460 17.98 34.77 12.14
C ASP A 460 19.38 34.23 11.83
N GLU A 461 20.32 35.15 11.59
CA GLU A 461 21.72 34.82 11.30
C GLU A 461 22.42 34.06 12.44
N ILE A 462 22.05 34.31 13.71
CA ILE A 462 22.65 33.64 14.87
C ILE A 462 22.19 32.18 14.87
N GLY A 463 20.89 31.96 14.68
CA GLY A 463 20.31 30.63 14.57
C GLY A 463 20.89 29.86 13.40
N ARG A 464 20.97 30.47 12.22
CA ARG A 464 21.58 29.87 11.03
C ARG A 464 23.01 29.38 11.27
N ARG A 465 23.85 30.21 11.91
CA ARG A 465 25.22 29.84 12.25
C ARG A 465 25.27 28.70 13.27
N LYS A 466 24.38 28.71 14.27
CA LYS A 466 24.33 27.62 15.24
C LYS A 466 23.92 26.31 14.57
N VAL A 467 22.87 26.29 13.75
CA VAL A 467 22.47 25.11 12.96
C VAL A 467 23.64 24.60 12.12
N PHE A 468 24.32 25.49 11.40
CA PHE A 468 25.52 25.14 10.63
C PHE A 468 26.58 24.44 11.49
N THR A 469 26.91 24.99 12.66
CA THR A 469 27.88 24.38 13.58
C THR A 469 27.44 22.98 14.01
N VAL A 470 26.19 22.81 14.47
CA VAL A 470 25.74 21.49 14.93
C VAL A 470 25.79 20.46 13.80
N VAL A 471 25.31 20.81 12.59
CA VAL A 471 25.30 19.88 11.45
C VAL A 471 26.72 19.56 10.97
N LYS A 472 27.64 20.53 10.99
CA LYS A 472 29.07 20.30 10.71
C LYS A 472 29.66 19.31 11.71
N ASP A 473 29.38 19.50 13.01
CA ASP A 473 29.88 18.63 14.08
C ASP A 473 29.32 17.20 13.96
N MET A 474 28.05 17.05 13.56
CA MET A 474 27.44 15.74 13.27
C MET A 474 28.19 15.01 12.15
N LEU A 475 28.38 15.67 10.99
CA LEU A 475 29.03 15.06 9.84
C LEU A 475 30.50 14.68 10.12
N GLY A 476 31.17 15.47 10.97
CA GLY A 476 32.54 15.21 11.42
C GLY A 476 32.70 14.05 12.42
N HIS A 477 31.61 13.51 12.97
CA HIS A 477 31.71 12.43 13.97
C HIS A 477 31.87 11.04 13.34
N PRO A 478 32.98 10.29 13.56
CA PRO A 478 33.30 9.05 12.83
C PRO A 478 32.22 7.96 12.84
N LYS A 479 31.40 7.90 13.88
CA LYS A 479 30.33 6.91 14.05
C LYS A 479 28.90 7.44 13.82
N LEU A 480 28.74 8.62 13.20
CA LEU A 480 27.39 9.09 12.81
C LEU A 480 26.68 8.03 11.94
N PRO A 481 25.43 7.64 12.28
CA PRO A 481 24.64 6.72 11.47
C PRO A 481 24.48 7.18 10.01
N PRO A 482 24.64 6.29 9.00
CA PRO A 482 24.52 6.66 7.60
C PRO A 482 23.16 7.24 7.19
N GLY A 483 22.08 6.87 7.90
CA GLY A 483 20.72 7.36 7.63
C GLY A 483 20.57 8.87 7.82
N LEU A 484 21.39 9.48 8.67
CA LEU A 484 21.35 10.92 8.96
C LEU A 484 22.15 11.77 7.95
N ILE A 485 23.09 11.17 7.22
CA ILE A 485 23.99 11.91 6.33
C ILE A 485 23.20 12.73 5.32
N GLN A 486 22.23 12.12 4.63
CA GLN A 486 21.44 12.80 3.60
C GLN A 486 20.66 13.99 4.18
N ASN A 487 20.02 13.82 5.34
CA ASN A 487 19.29 14.88 6.03
C ASN A 487 20.22 16.05 6.44
N CYS A 488 21.43 15.75 6.95
CA CYS A 488 22.41 16.78 7.27
C CYS A 488 22.81 17.60 6.03
N PHE A 489 23.02 16.93 4.89
CA PHE A 489 23.38 17.59 3.64
C PHE A 489 22.25 18.43 3.05
N ASP A 490 20.99 17.99 3.18
CA ASP A 490 19.83 18.82 2.81
C ASP A 490 19.80 20.12 3.62
N VAL A 491 20.06 20.02 4.93
CA VAL A 491 20.11 21.20 5.80
C VAL A 491 21.26 22.12 5.40
N LEU A 492 22.46 21.57 5.15
CA LEU A 492 23.59 22.37 4.68
C LEU A 492 23.29 23.07 3.34
N LYS A 493 22.67 22.38 2.36
CA LYS A 493 22.30 22.97 1.07
C LYS A 493 21.36 24.17 1.26
N GLU A 494 20.40 24.08 2.19
CA GLU A 494 19.43 25.15 2.45
C GLU A 494 20.05 26.37 3.14
N ILE A 495 20.91 26.17 4.15
CA ILE A 495 21.44 27.28 4.97
C ILE A 495 22.67 27.96 4.39
N MET A 496 23.36 27.31 3.46
CA MET A 496 24.63 27.79 2.92
C MET A 496 24.44 28.72 1.73
N PRO A 497 25.31 29.75 1.59
CA PRO A 497 25.14 30.77 0.55
C PRO A 497 25.60 30.33 -0.84
N SER A 498 26.49 29.33 -0.94
CA SER A 498 27.03 28.86 -2.21
C SER A 498 27.45 27.39 -2.20
N GLU A 499 27.33 26.72 -3.34
CA GLU A 499 27.81 25.35 -3.54
C GLU A 499 29.32 25.23 -3.32
N ARG A 500 30.09 26.26 -3.68
CA ARG A 500 31.54 26.26 -3.48
C ARG A 500 31.92 26.17 -2.01
N ASP A 501 31.18 26.87 -1.15
CA ASP A 501 31.41 26.80 0.29
C ASP A 501 31.00 25.42 0.82
N LEU A 502 29.93 24.82 0.28
CA LEU A 502 29.47 23.48 0.65
C LEU A 502 30.56 22.46 0.36
N ILE A 503 31.09 22.50 -0.87
CA ILE A 503 32.20 21.65 -1.30
C ILE A 503 33.39 21.82 -0.35
N ARG A 504 33.79 23.06 -0.06
CA ARG A 504 34.96 23.33 0.79
C ARG A 504 34.82 22.74 2.19
N ILE A 505 33.67 22.95 2.84
CA ILE A 505 33.43 22.47 4.21
C ILE A 505 33.38 20.94 4.24
N VAL A 506 32.78 20.31 3.24
CA VAL A 506 32.72 18.84 3.17
C VAL A 506 34.10 18.25 2.90
N VAL A 507 34.89 18.86 2.02
CA VAL A 507 36.28 18.46 1.80
C VAL A 507 37.08 18.59 3.09
N GLU A 508 36.90 19.66 3.86
CA GLU A 508 37.54 19.84 5.18
C GLU A 508 37.18 18.70 6.12
N ILE A 509 35.87 18.38 6.27
CA ILE A 509 35.40 17.26 7.10
C ILE A 509 36.02 15.92 6.65
N ILE A 510 36.10 15.67 5.33
CA ILE A 510 36.69 14.43 4.79
C ILE A 510 38.18 14.35 5.11
N VAL A 511 38.92 15.45 4.98
CA VAL A 511 40.34 15.50 5.32
C VAL A 511 40.53 15.23 6.82
N ASP A 512 39.77 15.92 7.67
CA ASP A 512 39.83 15.76 9.13
C ASP A 512 39.51 14.33 9.56
N LEU A 513 38.49 13.69 8.96
CA LEU A 513 38.13 12.29 9.24
C LEU A 513 39.20 11.28 8.80
N ARG A 514 40.02 11.61 7.79
CA ARG A 514 41.09 10.73 7.30
C ARG A 514 42.42 10.96 8.02
N GLU A 515 42.66 12.16 8.53
CA GLU A 515 43.89 12.53 9.26
C GLU A 515 43.78 12.34 10.78
N GLY A 516 42.57 12.38 11.34
CA GLY A 516 42.29 12.49 12.79
C GLY A 516 42.71 11.33 13.71
N ASP A 517 43.50 10.35 13.24
CA ASP A 517 44.04 9.25 14.06
C ASP A 517 45.56 9.05 13.95
N ASP A 518 46.30 9.90 13.19
CA ASP A 518 47.77 9.77 13.07
C ASP A 518 48.55 10.59 14.13
N ASP A 519 47.87 11.34 15.00
CA ASP A 519 48.49 12.20 16.03
C ASP A 519 48.65 11.52 17.40
N GLY A 520 48.55 10.19 17.47
CA GLY A 520 48.73 9.41 18.71
C GLY A 520 50.16 9.23 19.20
N GLU A 521 51.18 9.42 18.35
CA GLU A 521 52.60 9.21 18.72
C GLU A 521 53.53 10.09 17.88
N ASP A 522 53.67 11.39 18.19
CA ASP A 522 54.92 12.18 18.00
C ASP A 522 54.68 13.66 18.38
N ASP A 523 54.39 13.92 19.66
CA ASP A 523 54.48 15.25 20.26
C ASP A 523 55.93 15.51 20.70
N ASP A 524 56.79 15.87 19.75
CA ASP A 524 58.05 16.59 20.02
C ASP A 524 58.66 17.12 18.72
N ASN A 525 58.13 18.23 18.20
CA ASN A 525 58.92 19.20 17.43
C ASN A 525 58.16 20.53 17.36
N GLN A 526 58.29 21.34 18.42
CA GLN A 526 58.06 22.77 18.36
C GLN A 526 59.00 23.39 17.32
N VAL A 527 58.43 23.96 16.25
CA VAL A 527 59.12 24.94 15.43
C VAL A 527 58.33 26.24 15.52
N ASP A 528 58.87 27.17 16.31
CA ASP A 528 58.48 28.58 16.33
C ASP A 528 58.56 29.16 14.92
N HIS A 529 57.53 29.89 14.47
CA HIS A 529 57.74 31.10 13.67
C HIS A 529 56.51 32.02 13.59
N ASP A 530 56.67 33.22 14.16
CA ASP A 530 55.91 34.43 13.87
C ASP A 530 56.20 34.91 12.42
N ASP A 531 55.23 34.81 11.50
CA ASP A 531 55.12 35.67 10.30
C ASP A 531 53.68 35.65 9.71
N PRO A 532 52.94 36.78 9.69
CA PRO A 532 51.53 36.80 9.29
C PRO A 532 51.26 36.78 7.76
N ASP A 533 52.27 36.64 6.89
CA ASP A 533 52.08 36.71 5.42
C ASP A 533 52.29 35.37 4.67
N THR A 534 52.22 34.24 5.38
CA THR A 534 52.34 32.91 4.77
C THR A 534 50.98 32.36 4.33
N THR A 535 50.71 32.33 3.02
CA THR A 535 49.46 31.74 2.48
C THR A 535 49.29 30.26 2.86
N LEU A 536 48.05 29.86 3.18
CA LEU A 536 47.63 28.48 3.56
C LEU A 536 48.05 27.39 2.56
N SER A 537 48.31 27.74 1.30
CA SER A 537 48.81 26.85 0.26
C SER A 537 50.24 26.34 0.49
N THR A 538 51.08 27.12 1.17
CA THR A 538 52.48 26.74 1.49
C THR A 538 52.55 25.83 2.72
N ILE A 539 51.69 26.05 3.71
CA ILE A 539 51.58 25.20 4.92
C ILE A 539 50.97 23.82 4.57
N ARG A 540 50.01 23.77 3.64
CA ARG A 540 49.44 22.50 3.12
C ARG A 540 50.44 21.62 2.38
N LYS A 541 51.43 22.21 1.70
CA LYS A 541 52.47 21.45 0.97
C LYS A 541 53.48 20.78 1.89
N GLU A 542 53.76 21.36 3.05
CA GLU A 542 54.67 20.77 4.03
C GLU A 542 53.99 19.72 4.92
N ARG A 543 52.70 19.88 5.25
CA ARG A 543 51.94 18.86 6.01
C ARG A 543 51.51 17.65 5.17
N SER A 544 51.30 17.82 3.87
CA SER A 544 51.04 16.73 2.89
C SER A 544 52.18 15.71 2.74
N LEU A 545 53.35 15.95 3.34
CA LEU A 545 54.52 15.08 3.26
C LEU A 545 54.66 14.09 4.42
N ARG A 546 53.74 14.10 5.42
CA ARG A 546 53.66 12.99 6.38
C ARG A 546 53.10 11.78 5.66
N ARG A 547 54.02 10.89 5.33
CA ARG A 547 53.82 9.66 4.58
C ARG A 547 52.98 8.71 5.44
N THR A 548 51.67 8.72 5.23
CA THR A 548 50.75 7.67 5.72
C THR A 548 51.38 6.31 5.40
N LYS A 549 51.45 5.40 6.38
CA LYS A 549 51.98 4.04 6.18
C LYS A 549 51.40 3.45 4.91
N GLY A 550 52.26 2.86 4.07
CA GLY A 550 51.77 2.21 2.87
C GLY A 550 50.76 1.14 3.26
N ARG A 551 49.66 0.96 2.51
CA ARG A 551 48.62 -0.02 2.85
C ARG A 551 49.18 -1.43 3.11
N GLU A 552 50.27 -1.79 2.43
CA GLU A 552 50.99 -3.05 2.61
C GLU A 552 51.66 -3.19 4.00
N GLU A 553 51.96 -2.07 4.65
CA GLU A 553 52.58 -1.94 5.97
C GLU A 553 51.56 -1.88 7.11
N MET A 554 50.27 -1.66 6.81
CA MET A 554 49.19 -1.63 7.81
C MET A 554 48.80 -3.04 8.27
N SER A 555 48.46 -3.16 9.56
CA SER A 555 47.89 -4.36 10.16
C SER A 555 46.51 -4.70 9.56
N ALA A 556 46.00 -5.91 9.81
CA ALA A 556 44.66 -6.27 9.33
C ALA A 556 43.57 -5.39 9.95
N GLU A 557 43.72 -5.02 11.23
CA GLU A 557 42.78 -4.16 11.96
C GLU A 557 42.87 -2.71 11.49
N GLU A 558 44.09 -2.17 11.32
CA GLU A 558 44.34 -0.84 10.77
C GLU A 558 43.75 -0.70 9.35
N ARG A 559 43.78 -1.76 8.54
CA ARG A 559 43.17 -1.77 7.21
C ARG A 559 41.65 -1.74 7.26
N ILE A 560 41.03 -2.46 8.19
CA ILE A 560 39.56 -2.50 8.34
C ILE A 560 39.06 -1.12 8.76
N ASP A 561 39.72 -0.50 9.73
CA ASP A 561 39.38 0.84 10.21
C ASP A 561 39.58 1.90 9.11
N ALA A 562 40.72 1.88 8.41
CA ALA A 562 40.96 2.76 7.27
C ALA A 562 39.92 2.56 6.15
N ASP A 563 39.51 1.32 5.87
CA ASP A 563 38.49 1.03 4.86
C ASP A 563 37.10 1.55 5.29
N ALA A 564 36.74 1.45 6.57
CA ALA A 564 35.51 2.00 7.11
C ALA A 564 35.47 3.53 6.99
N LYS A 565 36.60 4.20 7.30
CA LYS A 565 36.76 5.65 7.14
C LYS A 565 36.65 6.09 5.67
N ASP A 566 37.32 5.40 4.77
CA ASP A 566 37.25 5.70 3.33
C ASP A 566 35.82 5.49 2.78
N ILE A 567 35.12 4.42 3.19
CA ILE A 567 33.71 4.19 2.82
C ILE A 567 32.82 5.35 3.33
N ARG A 568 33.01 5.78 4.57
CA ARG A 568 32.29 6.93 5.14
C ARG A 568 32.57 8.21 4.36
N CYS A 569 33.82 8.48 4.03
CA CYS A 569 34.21 9.65 3.24
C CYS A 569 33.61 9.61 1.82
N LEU A 570 33.51 8.43 1.21
CA LEU A 570 32.81 8.25 -0.06
C LEU A 570 31.30 8.52 0.07
N LEU A 571 30.65 8.14 1.18
CA LEU A 571 29.25 8.49 1.44
C LEU A 571 29.05 10.00 1.56
N LEU A 572 29.94 10.71 2.25
CA LEU A 572 29.93 12.17 2.32
C LEU A 572 30.14 12.80 0.92
N CYS A 573 31.05 12.23 0.11
CA CYS A 573 31.24 12.66 -1.28
C CYS A 573 29.96 12.49 -2.11
N ILE A 574 29.29 11.34 -2.00
CA ILE A 574 28.04 11.07 -2.72
C ILE A 574 26.97 12.09 -2.31
N ALA A 575 26.72 12.25 -1.01
CA ALA A 575 25.71 13.18 -0.52
C ALA A 575 25.99 14.64 -0.92
N MET A 576 27.27 15.04 -0.95
CA MET A 576 27.69 16.34 -1.47
C MET A 576 27.42 16.47 -2.98
N LEU A 577 27.91 15.52 -3.78
CA LEU A 577 27.87 15.59 -5.23
C LEU A 577 26.44 15.46 -5.79
N GLU A 578 25.52 14.80 -5.07
CA GLU A 578 24.09 14.79 -5.40
C GLU A 578 23.41 16.17 -5.29
N ARG A 579 24.10 17.15 -4.69
CA ARG A 579 23.58 18.50 -4.40
C ARG A 579 24.35 19.63 -5.08
N VAL A 580 25.34 19.29 -5.91
CA VAL A 580 26.20 20.24 -6.64
C VAL A 580 25.85 20.22 -8.12
N ASP A 581 25.50 21.38 -8.66
CA ASP A 581 25.14 21.55 -10.08
C ASP A 581 26.20 22.32 -10.88
N GLY A 582 27.14 22.99 -10.20
CA GLY A 582 28.24 23.73 -10.81
C GLY A 582 29.26 22.85 -11.55
N SER A 583 30.00 23.44 -12.51
CA SER A 583 31.04 22.72 -13.25
C SER A 583 32.16 22.25 -12.32
N PHE A 584 32.66 21.04 -12.56
CA PHE A 584 33.80 20.48 -11.83
C PHE A 584 35.06 21.36 -11.95
N GLU A 585 35.26 21.95 -13.14
CA GLU A 585 36.43 22.78 -13.47
C GLU A 585 36.49 24.08 -12.64
N ASP A 586 35.35 24.51 -12.10
CA ASP A 586 35.26 25.71 -11.26
C ASP A 586 35.72 25.46 -9.81
N ASN A 587 35.97 24.19 -9.44
CA ASN A 587 36.19 23.76 -8.05
C ASN A 587 37.46 22.90 -7.89
N SER A 588 38.62 23.55 -7.77
CA SER A 588 39.91 22.88 -7.59
C SER A 588 40.01 21.98 -6.34
N THR A 589 39.12 22.14 -5.35
CA THR A 589 39.05 21.26 -4.18
C THR A 589 38.53 19.87 -4.50
N LEU A 590 37.68 19.74 -5.53
CA LEU A 590 37.17 18.44 -5.98
C LEU A 590 38.25 17.62 -6.70
N GLU A 591 39.21 18.28 -7.36
CA GLU A 591 40.34 17.60 -8.00
C GLU A 591 41.17 16.80 -6.98
N GLY A 592 41.40 17.38 -5.79
CA GLY A 592 42.10 16.70 -4.69
C GLY A 592 41.36 15.44 -4.24
N ILE A 593 40.07 15.55 -3.92
CA ILE A 593 39.25 14.40 -3.53
C ILE A 593 39.21 13.32 -4.61
N LEU A 594 39.06 13.73 -5.88
CA LEU A 594 39.02 12.81 -7.00
C LEU A 594 40.32 11.99 -7.10
N ALA A 595 41.47 12.65 -6.98
CA ALA A 595 42.78 12.02 -7.08
C ALA A 595 43.14 11.18 -5.85
N ASP A 596 42.80 11.66 -4.64
CA ASP A 596 43.28 11.09 -3.39
C ASP A 596 42.35 10.03 -2.80
N LEU A 597 41.03 10.09 -3.11
CA LEU A 597 40.02 9.18 -2.56
C LEU A 597 39.28 8.40 -3.65
N ILE A 598 38.62 9.08 -4.59
CA ILE A 598 37.67 8.43 -5.52
C ILE A 598 38.40 7.48 -6.49
N ILE A 599 39.39 7.97 -7.24
CA ILE A 599 40.11 7.16 -8.25
C ILE A 599 40.83 5.96 -7.61
N PRO A 600 41.56 6.11 -6.47
CA PRO A 600 42.13 4.97 -5.77
C PRO A 600 41.05 3.95 -5.36
N SER A 601 39.91 4.42 -4.86
CA SER A 601 38.82 3.57 -4.38
C SER A 601 38.15 2.75 -5.47
N VAL A 602 38.02 3.29 -6.69
CA VAL A 602 37.50 2.54 -7.86
C VAL A 602 38.36 1.30 -8.18
N LYS A 603 39.67 1.35 -7.90
CA LYS A 603 40.61 0.26 -8.19
C LYS A 603 40.64 -0.83 -7.10
N ARG A 604 39.95 -0.62 -5.98
CA ARG A 604 39.91 -1.52 -4.83
C ARG A 604 39.11 -2.78 -5.16
N LYS A 605 39.33 -3.89 -4.46
CA LYS A 605 38.69 -5.20 -4.74
C LYS A 605 37.35 -5.37 -4.02
N GLU A 606 37.23 -4.68 -2.90
CA GLU A 606 36.12 -4.70 -1.96
C GLU A 606 34.89 -4.05 -2.61
N LEU A 607 33.80 -4.81 -2.72
CA LEU A 607 32.62 -4.41 -3.49
C LEU A 607 31.97 -3.13 -2.95
N ALA A 608 31.79 -3.03 -1.63
CA ALA A 608 31.17 -1.86 -1.00
C ALA A 608 31.93 -0.56 -1.29
N MET A 609 33.27 -0.59 -1.17
CA MET A 609 34.11 0.57 -1.46
C MET A 609 34.10 0.92 -2.94
N ARG A 610 34.24 -0.09 -3.81
CA ARG A 610 34.20 0.11 -5.27
C ARG A 610 32.86 0.67 -5.75
N GLU A 611 31.75 0.20 -5.19
CA GLU A 611 30.41 0.70 -5.48
C GLU A 611 30.29 2.18 -5.18
N LYS A 612 30.60 2.60 -3.95
CA LYS A 612 30.51 4.01 -3.56
C LYS A 612 31.45 4.88 -4.40
N ALA A 613 32.66 4.40 -4.68
CA ALA A 613 33.61 5.12 -5.52
C ALA A 613 33.15 5.29 -6.98
N LEU A 614 32.50 4.27 -7.56
CA LEU A 614 31.94 4.37 -8.91
C LEU A 614 30.74 5.32 -8.97
N ILE A 615 29.91 5.35 -7.92
CA ILE A 615 28.83 6.34 -7.81
C ILE A 615 29.43 7.75 -7.71
N SER A 616 30.40 7.99 -6.82
CA SER A 616 31.07 9.29 -6.71
C SER A 616 31.71 9.72 -8.02
N LEU A 617 32.40 8.80 -8.72
CA LEU A 617 32.97 9.08 -10.05
C LEU A 617 31.87 9.42 -11.07
N GLY A 618 30.75 8.71 -11.05
CA GLY A 618 29.59 8.96 -11.91
C GLY A 618 29.00 10.35 -11.68
N LEU A 619 28.82 10.75 -10.42
CA LEU A 619 28.35 12.08 -10.05
C LEU A 619 29.35 13.18 -10.48
N CYS A 620 30.66 12.97 -10.29
CA CYS A 620 31.67 13.88 -10.86
C CYS A 620 31.57 13.97 -12.39
N CYS A 621 31.28 12.86 -13.08
CA CYS A 621 31.10 12.87 -14.53
C CYS A 621 29.86 13.68 -14.95
N LEU A 622 28.78 13.73 -14.17
CA LEU A 622 27.60 14.55 -14.49
C LEU A 622 27.90 16.06 -14.50
N ILE A 623 28.91 16.50 -13.74
CA ILE A 623 29.36 17.89 -13.70
C ILE A 623 30.69 18.13 -14.46
N ALA A 624 31.23 17.12 -15.16
CA ALA A 624 32.50 17.17 -15.88
C ALA A 624 32.47 16.42 -17.21
N LYS A 625 32.12 17.12 -18.30
CA LYS A 625 31.95 16.53 -19.66
C LYS A 625 33.15 15.70 -20.13
N ASN A 626 34.36 16.24 -20.05
CA ASN A 626 35.56 15.53 -20.53
C ASN A 626 35.82 14.25 -19.72
N MET A 627 35.57 14.30 -18.42
CA MET A 627 35.69 13.15 -17.52
C MET A 627 34.65 12.08 -17.88
N ALA A 628 33.39 12.47 -18.10
CA ALA A 628 32.33 11.57 -18.52
C ALA A 628 32.69 10.79 -19.79
N LEU A 629 33.18 11.49 -20.82
CA LEU A 629 33.54 10.88 -22.10
C LEU A 629 34.71 9.91 -21.97
N SER A 630 35.70 10.23 -21.13
CA SER A 630 36.88 9.39 -20.88
C SER A 630 36.56 8.15 -20.02
N SER A 631 35.66 8.30 -19.04
CA SER A 631 35.29 7.24 -18.08
C SER A 631 34.14 6.36 -18.56
N PHE A 632 33.40 6.73 -19.62
CA PHE A 632 32.24 5.97 -20.09
C PHE A 632 32.53 4.49 -20.35
N GLN A 633 33.67 4.17 -20.98
CA GLN A 633 34.06 2.78 -21.24
C GLN A 633 34.34 1.97 -19.97
N LEU A 634 34.80 2.63 -18.89
CA LEU A 634 34.95 1.98 -17.59
C LEU A 634 33.59 1.50 -17.09
N PHE A 635 32.59 2.38 -17.07
CA PHE A 635 31.23 2.03 -16.63
C PHE A 635 30.62 0.91 -17.48
N VAL A 636 30.75 0.98 -18.81
CA VAL A 636 30.31 -0.10 -19.72
C VAL A 636 30.96 -1.45 -19.36
N SER A 637 32.27 -1.47 -19.08
CA SER A 637 32.97 -2.70 -18.70
C SER A 637 32.51 -3.25 -17.33
N GLN A 638 32.17 -2.36 -16.38
CA GLN A 638 31.69 -2.75 -15.07
C GLN A 638 30.27 -3.33 -15.16
N ALA A 639 29.41 -2.75 -16.00
CA ALA A 639 28.05 -3.27 -16.21
C ALA A 639 28.03 -4.72 -16.72
N GLN A 640 29.05 -5.16 -17.47
CA GLN A 640 29.14 -6.53 -17.99
C GLN A 640 29.57 -7.58 -16.95
N ASN A 641 30.47 -7.21 -16.03
CA ASN A 641 31.23 -8.18 -15.22
C ASN A 641 30.97 -8.06 -13.71
N ALA A 642 30.15 -7.10 -13.29
CA ALA A 642 29.88 -6.82 -11.88
C ALA A 642 28.77 -7.69 -11.29
N SER A 643 28.70 -7.72 -9.95
CA SER A 643 27.54 -8.26 -9.22
C SER A 643 26.28 -7.45 -9.54
N THR A 644 25.12 -8.01 -9.24
CA THR A 644 23.82 -7.38 -9.48
C THR A 644 23.72 -6.00 -8.84
N GLU A 645 24.15 -5.85 -7.58
CA GLU A 645 24.07 -4.60 -6.81
C GLU A 645 24.88 -3.49 -7.47
N LEU A 646 26.12 -3.81 -7.88
CA LEU A 646 26.98 -2.85 -8.55
C LEU A 646 26.49 -2.52 -9.95
N LYS A 647 25.96 -3.53 -10.67
CA LYS A 647 25.38 -3.36 -11.99
C LYS A 647 24.20 -2.40 -11.98
N LEU A 648 23.32 -2.47 -10.97
CA LEU A 648 22.20 -1.52 -10.79
C LEU A 648 22.69 -0.07 -10.76
N GLN A 649 23.73 0.23 -9.97
CA GLN A 649 24.25 1.59 -9.81
C GLN A 649 24.99 2.07 -11.06
N VAL A 650 25.84 1.22 -11.65
CA VAL A 650 26.60 1.57 -12.85
C VAL A 650 25.68 1.81 -14.05
N ILE A 651 24.61 1.03 -14.22
CA ILE A 651 23.66 1.24 -15.32
C ILE A 651 22.91 2.58 -15.13
N ARG A 652 22.55 2.96 -13.90
CA ARG A 652 21.98 4.30 -13.63
C ARG A 652 22.94 5.39 -14.09
N VAL A 653 24.20 5.32 -13.67
CA VAL A 653 25.25 6.25 -14.12
C VAL A 653 25.34 6.28 -15.64
N ILE A 654 25.36 5.13 -16.32
CA ILE A 654 25.40 5.08 -17.79
C ILE A 654 24.22 5.86 -18.40
N PHE A 655 22.99 5.60 -17.97
CA PHE A 655 21.83 6.32 -18.50
C PHE A 655 21.84 7.80 -18.15
N ASP A 656 22.26 8.19 -16.95
CA ASP A 656 22.35 9.59 -16.55
C ASP A 656 23.38 10.33 -17.41
N LEU A 657 24.53 9.70 -17.71
CA LEU A 657 25.54 10.27 -18.62
C LEU A 657 25.04 10.36 -20.07
N LEU A 658 24.31 9.35 -20.55
CA LEU A 658 23.71 9.36 -21.88
C LEU A 658 22.62 10.43 -22.02
N PHE A 659 21.90 10.71 -20.93
CA PHE A 659 20.90 11.77 -20.88
C PHE A 659 21.53 13.16 -20.79
N MET A 660 22.53 13.32 -19.93
CA MET A 660 23.21 14.59 -19.67
C MET A 660 24.03 15.09 -20.88
N TYR A 661 24.71 14.17 -21.57
CA TYR A 661 25.59 14.49 -22.70
C TYR A 661 25.08 13.90 -24.02
N ASP A 662 23.77 13.98 -24.24
CA ASP A 662 23.07 13.41 -25.39
C ASP A 662 23.72 13.80 -26.73
N GLN A 663 24.10 15.06 -26.93
CA GLN A 663 24.71 15.55 -28.16
C GLN A 663 26.08 14.93 -28.44
N ASP A 664 26.84 14.62 -27.40
CA ASP A 664 28.17 14.01 -27.52
C ASP A 664 28.10 12.51 -27.78
N PHE A 665 27.06 11.84 -27.27
CA PHE A 665 26.85 10.41 -27.50
C PHE A 665 26.02 10.10 -28.75
N PHE A 666 25.10 10.98 -29.16
CA PHE A 666 24.11 10.73 -30.21
C PHE A 666 23.99 11.82 -31.30
N GLY A 667 24.51 13.04 -31.07
CA GLY A 667 24.23 14.21 -31.92
C GLY A 667 25.07 14.35 -33.20
N HIS A 668 26.21 13.67 -33.32
CA HIS A 668 27.14 13.85 -34.45
C HIS A 668 26.92 12.80 -35.55
N SER A 669 26.77 13.25 -36.81
CA SER A 669 26.50 12.40 -37.97
C SER A 669 27.62 11.40 -38.29
N GLU A 670 28.86 11.67 -37.86
CA GLU A 670 30.00 10.76 -38.00
C GLU A 670 30.03 9.66 -36.89
N ASP A 671 29.25 9.82 -35.82
CA ASP A 671 29.23 8.95 -34.64
C ASP A 671 28.00 8.01 -34.57
N ILE A 672 27.22 7.90 -35.64
CA ILE A 672 26.05 6.99 -35.73
C ILE A 672 26.44 5.55 -35.37
N VAL A 673 27.65 5.12 -35.76
CA VAL A 673 28.17 3.78 -35.43
C VAL A 673 28.41 3.62 -33.92
N ARG A 674 28.89 4.66 -33.24
CA ARG A 674 29.13 4.65 -31.79
C ARG A 674 27.80 4.63 -31.04
N ALA A 675 26.87 5.51 -31.40
CA ALA A 675 25.52 5.56 -30.86
C ALA A 675 24.83 4.19 -30.97
N LYS A 676 24.88 3.58 -32.16
CA LYS A 676 24.32 2.26 -32.41
C LYS A 676 24.97 1.18 -31.54
N ARG A 677 26.30 1.17 -31.41
CA ARG A 677 27.00 0.20 -30.55
C ARG A 677 26.59 0.32 -29.08
N ILE A 678 26.36 1.53 -28.59
CA ILE A 678 25.90 1.76 -27.20
C ILE A 678 24.49 1.19 -27.03
N ILE A 679 23.58 1.49 -27.96
CA ILE A 679 22.21 0.97 -27.94
C ILE A 679 22.21 -0.55 -28.04
N ASP A 680 22.92 -1.12 -29.01
CA ASP A 680 23.04 -2.57 -29.21
C ASP A 680 23.61 -3.26 -27.96
N PHE A 681 24.61 -2.65 -27.30
CA PHE A 681 25.17 -3.17 -26.05
C PHE A 681 24.14 -3.17 -24.91
N LEU A 682 23.42 -2.06 -24.70
CA LEU A 682 22.43 -1.96 -23.65
C LEU A 682 21.23 -2.88 -23.90
N LEU A 683 20.84 -3.07 -25.17
CA LEU A 683 19.80 -4.03 -25.56
C LEU A 683 20.24 -5.46 -25.31
N GLN A 684 21.45 -5.85 -25.73
CA GLN A 684 22.00 -7.18 -25.43
C GLN A 684 22.11 -7.42 -23.92
N THR A 685 22.45 -6.38 -23.15
CA THR A 685 22.48 -6.45 -21.70
C THR A 685 21.08 -6.70 -21.14
N LEU A 686 20.06 -6.00 -21.65
CA LEU A 686 18.66 -6.18 -21.24
C LEU A 686 18.12 -7.57 -21.61
N GLU A 687 18.40 -8.07 -22.80
CA GLU A 687 17.95 -9.38 -23.28
C GLU A 687 18.60 -10.55 -22.52
N ALA A 688 19.85 -10.39 -22.10
CA ALA A 688 20.60 -11.43 -21.36
C ALA A 688 20.44 -11.34 -19.84
N GLU A 689 19.75 -10.32 -19.31
CA GLU A 689 19.66 -10.09 -17.88
C GLU A 689 18.56 -10.93 -17.21
N GLU A 690 18.93 -11.61 -16.12
CA GLU A 690 18.03 -12.44 -15.34
C GLU A 690 17.47 -11.69 -14.11
N SER A 691 18.19 -10.69 -13.60
CA SER A 691 17.76 -9.93 -12.43
C SER A 691 16.57 -9.01 -12.75
N PRO A 692 15.40 -9.19 -12.11
CA PRO A 692 14.23 -8.35 -12.34
C PRO A 692 14.50 -6.86 -12.07
N ALA A 693 15.28 -6.56 -11.02
CA ALA A 693 15.62 -5.20 -10.64
C ALA A 693 16.50 -4.50 -11.70
N VAL A 694 17.44 -5.23 -12.31
CA VAL A 694 18.31 -4.69 -13.36
C VAL A 694 17.51 -4.46 -14.65
N GLN A 695 16.63 -5.40 -15.00
CA GLN A 695 15.71 -5.24 -16.13
C GLN A 695 14.86 -3.97 -15.98
N VAL A 696 14.34 -3.68 -14.78
CA VAL A 696 13.55 -2.46 -14.50
C VAL A 696 14.37 -1.20 -14.76
N ILE A 697 15.63 -1.13 -14.31
CA ILE A 697 16.49 0.04 -14.53
C ILE A 697 16.80 0.22 -16.02
N LEU A 698 17.20 -0.84 -16.71
CA LEU A 698 17.48 -0.80 -18.16
C LEU A 698 16.24 -0.38 -18.95
N CYS A 699 15.10 -0.99 -18.67
CA CYS A 699 13.80 -0.67 -19.27
C CYS A 699 13.43 0.80 -19.02
N THR A 700 13.53 1.26 -17.78
CA THR A 700 13.23 2.65 -17.41
C THR A 700 14.17 3.63 -18.11
N GLY A 701 15.46 3.31 -18.19
CA GLY A 701 16.46 4.10 -18.90
C GLY A 701 16.12 4.25 -20.39
N PHE A 702 15.80 3.17 -21.08
CA PHE A 702 15.35 3.21 -22.47
C PHE A 702 14.05 4.01 -22.64
N CYS A 703 13.08 3.82 -21.75
CA CYS A 703 11.82 4.58 -21.77
C CYS A 703 12.08 6.09 -21.65
N LYS A 704 12.99 6.51 -20.76
CA LYS A 704 13.38 7.92 -20.59
C LYS A 704 14.07 8.49 -21.85
N LEU A 705 15.03 7.76 -22.43
CA LEU A 705 15.72 8.20 -23.66
C LEU A 705 14.75 8.33 -24.84
N LEU A 706 13.78 7.41 -24.98
CA LEU A 706 12.74 7.47 -26.01
C LEU A 706 11.78 8.65 -25.76
N LEU A 707 11.30 8.83 -24.53
CA LEU A 707 10.39 9.94 -24.18
C LEU A 707 11.04 11.31 -24.41
N ALA A 708 12.33 11.45 -24.11
CA ALA A 708 13.10 12.66 -24.37
C ALA A 708 13.41 12.88 -25.86
N GLY A 709 13.14 11.90 -26.73
CA GLY A 709 13.48 11.96 -28.15
C GLY A 709 14.98 11.86 -28.45
N ILE A 710 15.79 11.47 -27.47
CA ILE A 710 17.25 11.29 -27.63
C ILE A 710 17.53 10.10 -28.56
N ILE A 711 16.73 9.03 -28.42
CA ILE A 711 16.75 7.88 -29.32
C ILE A 711 15.39 7.65 -29.96
N THR A 712 15.37 7.07 -31.15
CA THR A 712 14.14 6.75 -31.91
C THR A 712 14.21 5.36 -32.56
N ASP A 713 15.09 4.48 -32.06
CA ASP A 713 15.36 3.17 -32.65
C ASP A 713 14.15 2.21 -32.52
N PRO A 714 13.55 1.74 -33.63
CA PRO A 714 12.43 0.80 -33.60
C PRO A 714 12.77 -0.55 -32.95
N ASN A 715 14.04 -0.98 -32.92
CA ASN A 715 14.44 -2.22 -32.27
C ASN A 715 14.28 -2.13 -30.76
N VAL A 716 14.59 -0.98 -30.17
CA VAL A 716 14.37 -0.73 -28.74
C VAL A 716 12.87 -0.81 -28.43
N LEU A 717 12.03 -0.12 -29.20
CA LEU A 717 10.57 -0.17 -29.03
C LEU A 717 10.02 -1.60 -29.17
N THR A 718 10.55 -2.37 -30.12
CA THR A 718 10.18 -3.78 -30.30
C THR A 718 10.55 -4.60 -29.06
N CYS A 719 11.79 -4.50 -28.59
CA CYS A 719 12.26 -5.21 -27.39
C CYS A 719 11.38 -4.89 -26.18
N LEU A 720 11.13 -3.61 -25.91
CA LEU A 720 10.27 -3.18 -24.80
C LEU A 720 8.84 -3.72 -24.94
N ALA A 721 8.27 -3.74 -26.15
CA ALA A 721 6.90 -4.23 -26.37
C ALA A 721 6.82 -5.74 -26.14
N LEU A 722 7.84 -6.49 -26.57
CA LEU A 722 7.95 -7.93 -26.33
C LEU A 722 8.13 -8.24 -24.85
N MET A 723 8.98 -7.48 -24.13
CA MET A 723 9.14 -7.62 -22.69
C MET A 723 7.86 -7.30 -21.91
N TYR A 724 7.01 -6.40 -22.39
CA TYR A 724 5.73 -6.11 -21.73
C TYR A 724 4.77 -7.31 -21.76
N VAL A 725 4.78 -8.07 -22.86
CA VAL A 725 3.84 -9.18 -23.08
C VAL A 725 4.41 -10.55 -22.75
N SER A 726 5.74 -10.70 -22.68
CA SER A 726 6.45 -11.96 -22.49
C SER A 726 6.03 -12.72 -21.24
N PRO A 727 5.94 -14.06 -21.27
CA PRO A 727 5.72 -14.87 -20.08
C PRO A 727 6.90 -14.77 -19.08
N THR A 728 8.13 -14.54 -19.56
CA THR A 728 9.32 -14.49 -18.69
C THR A 728 9.36 -13.28 -17.76
N THR A 729 8.58 -12.24 -18.06
CA THR A 729 8.51 -10.98 -17.29
C THR A 729 7.18 -10.84 -16.56
N VAL A 730 6.35 -11.89 -16.50
CA VAL A 730 5.02 -11.84 -15.86
C VAL A 730 5.11 -11.48 -14.38
N ASP A 731 6.11 -12.00 -13.68
CA ASP A 731 6.32 -11.75 -12.26
C ASP A 731 7.04 -10.42 -11.98
N ASN A 732 7.65 -9.80 -13.00
CA ASN A 732 8.30 -8.49 -12.87
C ASN A 732 7.26 -7.35 -13.00
N GLN A 733 6.47 -7.17 -11.94
CA GLN A 733 5.36 -6.21 -11.90
C GLN A 733 5.83 -4.75 -12.06
N GLU A 734 6.99 -4.39 -11.51
CA GLU A 734 7.55 -3.04 -11.65
C GLU A 734 7.87 -2.72 -13.12
N LEU A 735 8.48 -3.66 -13.84
CA LEU A 735 8.77 -3.52 -15.28
C LEU A 735 7.47 -3.39 -16.08
N ARG A 736 6.50 -4.26 -15.83
CA ARG A 736 5.20 -4.20 -16.53
C ARG A 736 4.45 -2.92 -16.23
N GLN A 737 4.49 -2.42 -15.00
CA GLN A 737 3.90 -1.12 -14.66
C GLN A 737 4.60 0.03 -15.37
N CYS A 738 5.93 0.04 -15.39
CA CYS A 738 6.74 1.01 -16.14
C CYS A 738 6.31 1.05 -17.61
N LEU A 739 6.26 -0.10 -18.27
CA LEU A 739 5.88 -0.22 -19.68
C LEU A 739 4.41 0.11 -19.95
N SER A 740 3.51 -0.30 -19.05
CA SER A 740 2.07 0.01 -19.15
C SER A 740 1.80 1.52 -19.08
N TYR A 741 2.65 2.27 -18.35
CA TYR A 741 2.61 3.73 -18.30
C TYR A 741 3.33 4.34 -19.51
N PHE A 742 4.52 3.85 -19.83
CA PHE A 742 5.36 4.37 -20.91
C PHE A 742 4.66 4.34 -22.27
N PHE A 743 4.11 3.20 -22.71
CA PHE A 743 3.60 3.06 -24.07
C PHE A 743 2.48 4.06 -24.40
N PRO A 744 1.43 4.21 -23.58
CA PRO A 744 0.42 5.25 -23.79
C PRO A 744 1.02 6.66 -23.80
N VAL A 745 1.89 7.00 -22.85
CA VAL A 745 2.48 8.35 -22.76
C VAL A 745 3.34 8.66 -23.98
N TYR A 746 4.22 7.74 -24.37
CA TYR A 746 5.08 7.88 -25.54
C TYR A 746 4.26 8.00 -26.82
N ALA A 747 3.28 7.11 -27.00
CA ALA A 747 2.42 7.07 -28.17
C ALA A 747 1.60 8.35 -28.34
N TYR A 748 0.97 8.82 -27.25
CA TYR A 748 0.05 9.96 -27.29
C TYR A 748 0.75 11.31 -27.30
N ALA A 749 2.06 11.34 -27.01
CA ALA A 749 2.84 12.57 -27.03
C ALA A 749 3.01 13.18 -28.43
N SER A 750 3.11 12.38 -29.49
CA SER A 750 3.24 12.91 -30.86
C SER A 750 2.87 11.91 -31.96
N SER A 751 2.46 12.44 -33.11
CA SER A 751 2.18 11.62 -34.31
C SER A 751 3.43 10.90 -34.85
N ALA A 752 4.63 11.47 -34.64
CA ALA A 752 5.88 10.81 -34.99
C ALA A 752 6.10 9.55 -34.14
N ASN A 753 5.83 9.62 -32.83
CA ASN A 753 5.93 8.46 -31.93
C ASN A 753 4.94 7.36 -32.29
N GLN A 754 3.70 7.72 -32.64
CA GLN A 754 2.73 6.76 -33.16
C GLN A 754 3.23 6.07 -34.44
N SER A 755 3.90 6.82 -35.32
CA SER A 755 4.48 6.27 -36.55
C SER A 755 5.61 5.28 -36.25
N TYR A 756 6.43 5.53 -35.22
CA TYR A 756 7.43 4.57 -34.75
C TYR A 756 6.78 3.30 -34.18
N ILE A 757 5.73 3.42 -33.36
CA ILE A 757 4.98 2.26 -32.86
C ILE A 757 4.33 1.48 -34.03
N GLN A 758 3.77 2.19 -35.02
CA GLN A 758 3.21 1.56 -36.21
C GLN A 758 4.26 0.74 -36.97
N SER A 759 5.49 1.23 -37.05
CA SER A 759 6.59 0.55 -37.75
C SER A 759 6.97 -0.81 -37.12
N ILE A 760 6.76 -0.98 -35.81
CA ILE A 760 7.08 -2.22 -35.09
C ILE A 760 5.92 -3.20 -35.01
N PHE A 761 4.69 -2.79 -35.40
CA PHE A 761 3.48 -3.59 -35.20
C PHE A 761 3.65 -4.99 -35.78
N ILE A 762 3.83 -5.11 -37.10
CA ILE A 762 3.79 -6.41 -37.78
C ILE A 762 4.89 -7.35 -37.27
N PRO A 763 6.17 -6.92 -37.15
CA PRO A 763 7.22 -7.78 -36.59
C PRO A 763 6.95 -8.22 -35.15
N ALA A 764 6.54 -7.30 -34.27
CA ALA A 764 6.26 -7.62 -32.87
C ALA A 764 5.05 -8.56 -32.75
N PHE A 765 4.00 -8.35 -33.53
CA PHE A 765 2.80 -9.17 -33.50
C PHE A 765 3.04 -10.60 -34.01
N ASP A 766 3.83 -10.76 -35.09
CA ASP A 766 4.23 -12.08 -35.59
C ASP A 766 5.06 -12.83 -34.55
N PHE A 767 6.01 -12.15 -33.88
CA PHE A 767 6.78 -12.75 -32.79
C PHE A 767 5.86 -13.20 -31.64
N VAL A 768 5.01 -12.30 -31.14
CA VAL A 768 4.07 -12.60 -30.04
C VAL A 768 3.14 -13.76 -30.39
N SER A 769 2.68 -13.84 -31.64
CA SER A 769 1.81 -14.94 -32.08
C SER A 769 2.54 -16.28 -32.04
N ARG A 770 3.79 -16.34 -32.52
CA ARG A 770 4.60 -17.57 -32.48
C ARG A 770 4.94 -17.98 -31.05
N THR A 771 5.35 -17.04 -30.22
CA THR A 771 5.64 -17.31 -28.80
C THR A 771 4.40 -17.81 -28.07
N TYR A 772 3.22 -17.27 -28.40
CA TYR A 772 1.97 -17.72 -27.82
C TYR A 772 1.58 -19.15 -28.26
N ASP A 773 1.89 -19.53 -29.50
CA ASP A 773 1.67 -20.90 -29.99
C ASP A 773 2.61 -21.92 -29.32
N GLU A 774 3.75 -21.47 -28.79
CA GLU A 774 4.78 -22.28 -28.13
C GLU A 774 4.69 -22.26 -26.59
N ILE A 775 3.69 -21.58 -26.02
CA ILE A 775 3.57 -21.41 -24.57
C ILE A 775 3.33 -22.75 -23.85
N GLU A 776 4.07 -23.01 -22.77
CA GLU A 776 3.93 -24.23 -21.98
C GLU A 776 2.69 -24.18 -21.06
N GLU A 777 2.19 -25.34 -20.66
CA GLU A 777 1.04 -25.45 -19.75
C GLU A 777 1.39 -24.81 -18.39
N GLY A 778 0.63 -23.77 -18.01
CA GLY A 778 0.83 -23.02 -16.77
C GLY A 778 1.60 -21.69 -16.91
N GLN A 779 2.13 -21.38 -18.09
CA GLN A 779 2.70 -20.06 -18.37
C GLN A 779 1.60 -19.05 -18.76
N GLU A 780 1.70 -17.83 -18.24
CA GLU A 780 0.76 -16.74 -18.55
C GLU A 780 1.42 -15.69 -19.45
N MET A 781 0.75 -15.36 -20.56
CA MET A 781 1.19 -14.35 -21.52
C MET A 781 -0.01 -13.49 -21.95
N ILE A 782 0.25 -12.21 -22.26
CA ILE A 782 -0.77 -11.38 -22.91
C ILE A 782 -1.07 -11.99 -24.30
N SER A 783 -2.34 -12.32 -24.54
CA SER A 783 -2.73 -12.97 -25.79
C SER A 783 -2.46 -12.07 -27.01
N PRO A 784 -2.18 -12.64 -28.20
CA PRO A 784 -2.04 -11.86 -29.44
C PRO A 784 -3.24 -10.95 -29.71
N TYR A 785 -4.45 -11.38 -29.37
CA TYR A 785 -5.65 -10.55 -29.47
C TYR A 785 -5.57 -9.30 -28.57
N GLN A 786 -5.21 -9.46 -27.30
CA GLN A 786 -5.06 -8.33 -26.37
C GLN A 786 -3.90 -7.42 -26.79
N PHE A 787 -2.78 -7.97 -27.24
CA PHE A 787 -1.65 -7.19 -27.72
C PHE A 787 -2.00 -6.37 -28.98
N GLY A 788 -2.74 -6.97 -29.92
CA GLY A 788 -3.27 -6.25 -31.08
C GLY A 788 -4.18 -5.08 -30.70
N LEU A 789 -5.04 -5.25 -29.69
CA LEU A 789 -5.88 -4.15 -29.18
C LEU A 789 -5.05 -3.01 -28.57
N LEU A 790 -3.97 -3.34 -27.84
CA LEU A 790 -3.05 -2.34 -27.29
C LEU A 790 -2.37 -1.53 -28.40
N LEU A 791 -1.81 -2.21 -29.41
CA LEU A 791 -1.16 -1.54 -30.54
C LEU A 791 -2.15 -0.66 -31.33
N ILE A 792 -3.40 -1.09 -31.49
CA ILE A 792 -4.46 -0.27 -32.11
C ILE A 792 -4.76 0.98 -31.27
N ASP A 793 -4.86 0.86 -29.94
CA ASP A 793 -5.10 2.03 -29.06
C ASP A 793 -3.90 2.99 -29.10
N TRP A 794 -2.67 2.48 -28.98
CA TRP A 794 -1.45 3.29 -29.02
C TRP A 794 -1.27 4.03 -30.36
N THR A 795 -1.65 3.40 -31.48
CA THR A 795 -1.57 4.02 -32.81
C THR A 795 -2.84 4.81 -33.20
N ASN A 796 -3.79 5.01 -32.28
CA ASN A 796 -5.01 5.75 -32.56
C ASN A 796 -4.73 7.26 -32.66
N PRO A 797 -4.89 7.91 -33.84
CA PRO A 797 -4.59 9.32 -33.99
C PRO A 797 -5.47 10.23 -33.13
N GLN A 798 -6.67 9.78 -32.72
CA GLN A 798 -7.58 10.55 -31.85
C GLN A 798 -7.10 10.65 -30.41
N ARG A 799 -6.16 9.80 -29.99
CA ARG A 799 -5.57 9.83 -28.65
C ARG A 799 -4.36 10.77 -28.56
N THR A 800 -3.80 11.17 -29.70
CA THR A 800 -2.65 12.07 -29.76
C THR A 800 -3.02 13.41 -29.15
N ALA A 801 -2.16 13.95 -28.29
CA ALA A 801 -2.32 15.31 -27.79
C ALA A 801 -2.34 16.29 -28.98
N GLU A 802 -3.40 17.10 -29.10
CA GLU A 802 -3.39 18.25 -30.00
C GLU A 802 -2.29 19.22 -29.51
N MET A 803 -1.47 19.74 -30.43
CA MET A 803 -0.30 20.60 -30.16
C MET A 803 -0.58 21.89 -29.34
N TYR A 804 -1.81 22.11 -28.87
CA TYR A 804 -2.24 23.35 -28.22
C TYR A 804 -2.35 23.29 -26.69
N ASP A 805 -2.21 22.13 -26.05
CA ASP A 805 -2.24 22.02 -24.58
C ASP A 805 -1.24 20.96 -24.09
N ILE A 806 0.05 21.21 -24.31
CA ILE A 806 1.07 20.69 -23.39
C ILE A 806 1.24 21.78 -22.33
N PRO A 807 0.51 21.76 -21.19
CA PRO A 807 1.03 22.43 -20.01
C PRO A 807 2.43 21.90 -19.80
N SER A 808 3.36 22.80 -19.54
CA SER A 808 4.81 22.65 -19.40
C SER A 808 5.28 21.60 -18.38
N PHE A 809 4.76 20.38 -18.44
CA PHE A 809 5.14 19.23 -17.61
C PHE A 809 6.58 18.78 -17.92
N PHE A 810 7.12 19.16 -19.08
CA PHE A 810 8.54 19.00 -19.43
C PHE A 810 9.39 20.26 -19.13
N SER A 811 8.84 21.26 -18.46
CA SER A 811 9.62 22.28 -17.73
C SER A 811 9.48 22.05 -16.23
N ILE A 812 9.86 20.86 -15.77
CA ILE A 812 10.52 20.81 -14.47
C ILE A 812 11.82 21.55 -14.71
N LYS A 813 11.93 22.74 -14.13
CA LYS A 813 13.17 23.47 -14.04
C LYS A 813 14.23 22.49 -13.51
N LEU A 814 15.23 22.24 -14.36
CA LEU A 814 16.62 22.16 -13.94
C LEU A 814 16.86 23.17 -12.81
N GLY A 815 17.20 22.66 -11.64
CA GLY A 815 17.46 23.39 -10.40
C GLY A 815 17.48 22.43 -9.22
#